data_AF-V6H7V9-F1
#
_entry.id   AF-V6H7V9-F1
#
_cell.length_a   1.000
_cell.length_b   1.000
_cell.length_c   1.000
_cell.angle_alpha   90.00
_cell.angle_beta   90.00
_cell.angle_gamma   90.00
#
_symmetry.space_group_name_H-M   'P 1'
#
loop_
_entity.id
_entity.type
_entity.pdbx_description
1 polymer ?
#
loop_
_entity_poly.entity_id
_entity_poly.type
_entity_poly.pdbx_seq_one_letter_code
_entity_poly.pdbx_strand_id
1 'polypeptide(L)'
;MIPNKYYQRFVFFLLGILLCVPNCRKIISRSFGEESVNLPVWDGLRSLSKTGSACKGDAEKEIKKIAFHYKKNPARYSDLSSRDRWRNLQFTILLDKENLLNDSRDSLFLFEGGDCTISSEFTKKEARLASENDIIFSFSATILSAKGERIRSSGRLEVKFGNEIVFSETISGQGDSWKEFKIPLTGNAAKLLTSERKPDWSFRWIPTEKDSFVFIGEPLLFSKVLSPEDWGPKENLILIVVDALRPDRLGFGGSPVPTSPVLDRLASQSIVFEKAFANGNWTKPSMLSFFASKIASELGMGNAWFYSTNLHRKIFYSKNPETLVNRLRNVGFVTASLMNNVFLLDYTGVGVDLGFHRLFQPGKDRADTELILNESIKFLRENRNRRFFLHININTPHYPYLPERKYLEALEKSVPAEVWKRYDPFVRKYMAEILYTDEVIGKILDEAKRNGVYDKTWIAVVADHGELQEMEHYYHHHFVAENLHAHGESHYEEEIRVPWILHPPESYKSRIKKWKFEKQVSLLSLFPTLVGAMGFPCPESSCSGTDYSSAMFGEKGADFEEVVYTEGRFSESIRTNELKLIRRYPGYDTVRRTREGAPHSMPEELYDLTADPHEMKNLAPEKSPLLEKARALLASNSLKKNSFVLKLPASEKAIVRKIDLFIEGGIYRYYSDSPFETVRAEHRNLSLKVTQPPGKEVVLRIDTVEPTFRFRLSLWKDGRFEDYKSGKWGFSPEAGNRVYATSPETVASSKLPYEFRSSTVPYIYNDAGLSGNSDSPDQAALGKEVRKVLESWGYIHE
;
A
#
# COMPACT_ATOMS: atom_id res chain seq x y z
N MET A 1 64.02 -35.05 36.80
CA MET A 1 65.16 -34.15 36.52
C MET A 1 64.63 -32.76 36.23
N ILE A 2 65.31 -31.75 36.80
CA ILE A 2 65.16 -30.29 36.67
C ILE A 2 66.63 -29.80 36.39
N PRO A 3 66.97 -28.61 35.83
CA PRO A 3 66.21 -27.50 35.21
C PRO A 3 66.74 -27.04 33.81
N ASN A 4 66.03 -26.11 33.14
CA ASN A 4 66.48 -24.72 32.88
C ASN A 4 65.41 -23.94 32.06
N LYS A 5 64.75 -22.91 32.62
CA LYS A 5 65.19 -21.48 32.75
C LYS A 5 65.30 -20.79 31.37
N TYR A 6 64.69 -19.65 31.05
CA TYR A 6 63.86 -18.62 31.73
C TYR A 6 63.24 -17.68 30.63
N TYR A 7 62.37 -16.66 30.82
CA TYR A 7 61.73 -15.96 31.97
C TYR A 7 60.30 -15.45 31.58
N GLN A 8 59.49 -15.10 32.59
CA GLN A 8 58.22 -14.32 32.65
C GLN A 8 57.47 -13.69 31.43
N ARG A 9 56.15 -13.98 31.42
CA ARG A 9 54.94 -13.09 31.36
C ARG A 9 54.60 -12.18 30.14
N PHE A 10 53.36 -12.42 29.69
CA PHE A 10 52.29 -11.46 29.31
C PHE A 10 52.24 -10.83 27.89
N VAL A 11 50.99 -10.72 27.41
CA VAL A 11 50.43 -9.63 26.58
C VAL A 11 50.56 -9.67 25.04
N PHE A 12 49.38 -9.89 24.41
CA PHE A 12 48.84 -9.24 23.20
C PHE A 12 49.25 -9.65 21.76
N PHE A 13 48.20 -10.01 21.01
CA PHE A 13 47.78 -9.52 19.66
C PHE A 13 48.53 -9.90 18.36
N LEU A 14 47.70 -10.12 17.32
CA LEU A 14 47.96 -9.97 15.86
C LEU A 14 49.00 -10.94 15.23
N LEU A 15 49.00 -11.31 13.94
CA LEU A 15 48.09 -11.24 12.78
C LEU A 15 48.10 -12.67 12.16
N GLY A 16 47.14 -13.20 11.39
CA GLY A 16 46.21 -12.63 10.40
C GLY A 16 46.34 -13.45 9.09
N ILE A 17 45.42 -13.26 8.12
CA ILE A 17 45.45 -13.86 6.75
C ILE A 17 45.06 -15.37 6.70
N LEU A 18 44.13 -15.85 5.86
CA LEU A 18 42.98 -15.27 5.12
C LEU A 18 42.18 -16.45 4.52
N LEU A 19 40.85 -16.34 4.37
CA LEU A 19 40.11 -16.68 3.14
C LEU A 19 38.60 -16.35 3.30
N CYS A 20 37.97 -16.03 2.18
CA CYS A 20 36.76 -15.20 2.15
C CYS A 20 35.43 -15.98 2.16
N VAL A 21 34.44 -15.47 2.90
CA VAL A 21 33.00 -15.67 2.62
C VAL A 21 32.27 -14.33 2.87
N PRO A 22 31.54 -13.76 1.89
CA PRO A 22 30.83 -12.50 2.06
C PRO A 22 29.44 -12.67 2.72
N ASN A 23 29.02 -11.65 3.46
CA ASN A 23 27.63 -11.35 3.83
C ASN A 23 26.83 -12.44 4.57
N CYS A 24 27.25 -12.75 5.80
CA CYS A 24 26.30 -13.14 6.84
C CYS A 24 26.06 -11.95 7.78
N ARG A 25 25.17 -11.01 7.39
CA ARG A 25 24.70 -9.96 8.29
C ARG A 25 23.84 -10.60 9.38
N LYS A 26 24.47 -10.99 10.50
CA LYS A 26 23.72 -11.10 11.76
C LYS A 26 23.26 -9.71 12.14
N ILE A 27 22.01 -9.39 11.78
CA ILE A 27 21.24 -8.36 12.46
C ILE A 27 21.33 -8.72 13.95
N ILE A 28 21.88 -7.82 14.76
CA ILE A 28 21.79 -7.95 16.21
C ILE A 28 20.34 -7.62 16.52
N SER A 29 19.49 -8.66 16.53
CA SER A 29 18.13 -8.53 17.03
C SER A 29 18.23 -8.06 18.47
N ARG A 30 17.84 -6.81 18.72
CA ARG A 30 17.61 -6.36 20.08
C ARG A 30 16.48 -7.21 20.65
N SER A 31 16.84 -8.14 21.53
CA SER A 31 16.03 -8.43 22.70
C SER A 31 15.95 -7.13 23.52
N PHE A 32 15.01 -6.26 23.16
CA PHE A 32 14.58 -5.13 23.98
C PHE A 32 13.86 -5.70 25.22
N GLY A 33 14.67 -6.20 26.16
CA GLY A 33 14.21 -6.87 27.37
C GLY A 33 13.61 -8.26 27.15
N GLU A 34 13.84 -9.15 28.10
CA GLU A 34 12.87 -10.22 28.43
C GLU A 34 11.73 -9.63 29.29
N GLU A 35 11.33 -8.39 29.01
CA GLU A 35 10.22 -7.72 29.69
C GLU A 35 8.92 -8.22 29.08
N SER A 36 8.11 -8.88 29.90
CA SER A 36 6.83 -9.46 29.47
C SER A 36 5.94 -8.39 28.84
N VAL A 37 5.66 -8.52 27.54
CA VAL A 37 4.75 -7.61 26.85
C VAL A 37 3.34 -7.79 27.42
N ASN A 38 2.89 -6.82 28.23
CA ASN A 38 1.53 -6.72 28.79
C ASN A 38 0.49 -6.39 27.68
N LEU A 39 0.34 -7.29 26.71
CA LEU A 39 -0.65 -7.25 25.65
C LEU A 39 -1.16 -8.68 25.45
N PRO A 40 -2.48 -8.85 25.26
CA PRO A 40 -3.08 -8.34 24.04
C PRO A 40 -4.32 -7.46 24.22
N VAL A 41 -4.55 -6.68 23.17
CA VAL A 41 -5.91 -6.51 22.67
C VAL A 41 -6.28 -7.80 21.93
N TRP A 42 -7.29 -8.55 22.38
CA TRP A 42 -7.83 -9.69 21.61
C TRP A 42 -8.62 -9.12 20.43
N ASP A 43 -8.29 -9.56 19.21
CA ASP A 43 -9.07 -9.29 18.00
C ASP A 43 -9.86 -10.54 17.66
N GLY A 44 -11.15 -10.56 18.03
CA GLY A 44 -12.00 -11.73 17.81
C GLY A 44 -12.15 -12.10 16.33
N LEU A 45 -11.99 -11.14 15.42
CA LEU A 45 -12.16 -11.36 13.98
C LEU A 45 -10.91 -11.99 13.35
N ARG A 46 -9.72 -11.75 13.93
CA ARG A 46 -8.49 -12.52 13.63
C ARG A 46 -8.45 -13.86 14.34
N SER A 47 -9.08 -13.99 15.50
CA SER A 47 -9.17 -15.27 16.21
C SER A 47 -10.12 -16.28 15.56
N LEU A 48 -11.00 -15.86 14.63
CA LEU A 48 -11.89 -16.76 13.88
C LEU A 48 -11.17 -17.86 13.09
N SER A 49 -9.93 -17.65 12.63
CA SER A 49 -9.14 -18.66 11.91
C SER A 49 -8.32 -19.59 12.82
N LYS A 50 -8.35 -19.37 14.14
CA LYS A 50 -7.59 -20.14 15.13
C LYS A 50 -8.26 -21.47 15.49
N THR A 51 -7.44 -22.44 15.88
CA THR A 51 -7.92 -23.74 16.38
C THR A 51 -8.82 -23.53 17.59
N GLY A 52 -9.96 -24.22 17.62
CA GLY A 52 -11.02 -24.03 18.61
C GLY A 52 -12.16 -23.13 18.14
N SER A 53 -11.92 -22.20 17.21
CA SER A 53 -12.98 -21.40 16.60
C SER A 53 -13.88 -22.25 15.70
N ALA A 54 -15.19 -22.12 15.85
CA ALA A 54 -16.20 -22.84 15.09
C ALA A 54 -17.52 -22.04 14.99
N CYS A 55 -18.06 -21.91 13.78
CA CYS A 55 -19.37 -21.30 13.53
C CYS A 55 -20.36 -22.32 12.94
N LYS A 56 -21.64 -22.22 13.33
CA LYS A 56 -22.73 -23.09 12.85
C LYS A 56 -23.54 -22.41 11.75
N GLY A 57 -24.00 -23.18 10.77
CA GLY A 57 -24.82 -22.68 9.66
C GLY A 57 -24.01 -22.06 8.50
N ASP A 58 -24.72 -21.69 7.42
CA ASP A 58 -24.13 -21.27 6.14
C ASP A 58 -24.22 -19.75 5.95
N ALA A 59 -23.11 -19.04 6.22
CA ALA A 59 -23.06 -17.59 6.06
C ALA A 59 -23.14 -17.13 4.60
N GLU A 60 -22.66 -17.93 3.64
CA GLU A 60 -22.73 -17.58 2.21
C GLU A 60 -24.19 -17.63 1.71
N LYS A 61 -24.98 -18.59 2.19
CA LYS A 61 -26.42 -18.65 1.92
C LYS A 61 -27.17 -17.49 2.57
N GLU A 62 -26.88 -17.18 3.83
CA GLU A 62 -27.64 -16.19 4.59
C GLU A 62 -27.31 -14.75 4.16
N ILE A 63 -26.05 -14.44 3.85
CA ILE A 63 -25.66 -13.09 3.38
C ILE A 63 -26.32 -12.71 2.04
N LYS A 64 -26.70 -13.70 1.22
CA LYS A 64 -27.42 -13.49 -0.06
C LYS A 64 -28.83 -12.93 0.14
N LYS A 65 -29.48 -13.20 1.29
CA LYS A 65 -30.80 -12.61 1.64
C LYS A 65 -30.75 -11.08 1.79
N ILE A 66 -29.56 -10.54 2.06
CA ILE A 66 -29.29 -9.12 2.26
C ILE A 66 -28.15 -8.63 1.36
N ALA A 67 -28.02 -9.20 0.16
CA ALA A 67 -26.94 -8.86 -0.79
C ALA A 67 -26.95 -7.39 -1.24
N PHE A 68 -28.11 -6.72 -1.17
CA PHE A 68 -28.31 -5.35 -1.63
C PHE A 68 -27.89 -4.27 -0.61
N HIS A 69 -27.65 -4.65 0.66
CA HIS A 69 -27.35 -3.69 1.72
C HIS A 69 -25.88 -3.26 1.72
N TYR A 70 -25.67 -2.02 2.13
CA TYR A 70 -24.49 -1.20 1.83
C TYR A 70 -23.14 -1.93 2.02
N LYS A 71 -22.50 -2.19 0.87
CA LYS A 71 -21.04 -2.31 0.67
C LYS A 71 -20.34 -3.27 1.65
N LYS A 72 -20.34 -4.56 1.30
CA LYS A 72 -19.70 -5.65 2.05
C LYS A 72 -18.40 -6.10 1.38
N ASN A 73 -17.31 -6.24 2.14
CA ASN A 73 -16.09 -6.91 1.67
C ASN A 73 -15.82 -8.20 2.48
N PRO A 74 -15.80 -9.40 1.87
CA PRO A 74 -15.59 -10.66 2.59
C PRO A 74 -14.13 -10.86 3.06
N ALA A 75 -13.95 -10.85 4.38
CA ALA A 75 -12.80 -11.29 5.19
C ALA A 75 -11.39 -11.23 4.56
N ARG A 76 -10.99 -10.09 3.99
CA ARG A 76 -9.59 -9.88 3.56
C ARG A 76 -8.70 -9.86 4.81
N TYR A 77 -7.53 -10.52 4.75
CA TYR A 77 -6.60 -10.70 5.89
C TYR A 77 -7.11 -11.46 7.13
N SER A 78 -8.18 -12.25 7.01
CA SER A 78 -8.73 -13.05 8.13
C SER A 78 -8.19 -14.50 8.21
N ASP A 79 -7.40 -14.93 7.22
CA ASP A 79 -7.01 -16.33 6.98
C ASP A 79 -8.17 -17.34 6.82
N LEU A 80 -9.41 -16.88 6.68
CA LEU A 80 -10.59 -17.74 6.59
C LEU A 80 -10.74 -18.48 5.26
N SER A 81 -11.26 -19.72 5.38
CA SER A 81 -11.70 -20.55 4.26
C SER A 81 -12.73 -19.83 3.40
N SER A 82 -12.81 -20.13 2.10
CA SER A 82 -13.77 -19.49 1.18
C SER A 82 -15.22 -19.57 1.66
N ARG A 83 -15.59 -20.67 2.33
CA ARG A 83 -16.91 -20.91 2.94
C ARG A 83 -17.20 -19.97 4.11
N ASP A 84 -16.18 -19.64 4.89
CA ASP A 84 -16.31 -18.88 6.14
C ASP A 84 -15.99 -17.39 5.97
N ARG A 85 -15.52 -16.95 4.80
CA ARG A 85 -15.23 -15.53 4.49
C ARG A 85 -16.44 -14.58 4.57
N TRP A 86 -17.65 -15.09 4.72
CA TRP A 86 -18.84 -14.26 5.01
C TRP A 86 -19.15 -14.15 6.51
N ARG A 87 -18.36 -14.80 7.38
CA ARG A 87 -18.43 -14.64 8.84
C ARG A 87 -17.79 -13.36 9.32
N ASN A 88 -16.63 -13.02 8.77
CA ASN A 88 -15.98 -11.75 8.99
C ASN A 88 -16.15 -10.91 7.72
N LEU A 89 -16.75 -9.73 7.79
CA LEU A 89 -16.80 -8.81 6.67
C LEU A 89 -16.63 -7.38 7.12
N GLN A 90 -16.07 -6.55 6.25
CA GLN A 90 -16.19 -5.12 6.39
C GLN A 90 -17.62 -4.73 6.01
N PHE A 91 -18.46 -4.38 6.99
CA PHE A 91 -19.84 -3.93 6.80
C PHE A 91 -19.89 -2.41 6.86
N THR A 92 -20.61 -1.77 5.93
CA THR A 92 -20.64 -0.31 5.78
C THR A 92 -22.01 0.24 6.10
N ILE A 93 -22.09 1.28 6.92
CA ILE A 93 -23.32 2.06 7.14
C ILE A 93 -23.19 3.41 6.46
N LEU A 94 -24.21 3.80 5.69
CA LEU A 94 -24.37 5.15 5.15
C LEU A 94 -25.11 6.02 6.17
N LEU A 95 -24.34 6.69 7.04
CA LEU A 95 -24.84 7.52 8.14
C LEU A 95 -25.59 8.76 7.64
N ASP A 96 -25.10 9.36 6.56
CA ASP A 96 -25.72 10.52 5.91
C ASP A 96 -25.71 10.36 4.38
N LYS A 97 -26.88 10.52 3.75
CA LYS A 97 -27.05 10.47 2.30
C LYS A 97 -26.60 11.77 1.62
N GLU A 98 -26.63 12.91 2.31
CA GLU A 98 -26.26 14.20 1.73
C GLU A 98 -24.75 14.32 1.59
N ASN A 99 -23.97 13.99 2.63
CA ASN A 99 -22.51 13.98 2.58
C ASN A 99 -21.89 12.63 2.17
N LEU A 100 -22.73 11.67 1.77
CA LEU A 100 -22.34 10.30 1.41
C LEU A 100 -21.46 9.61 2.48
N LEU A 101 -21.76 9.88 3.75
CA LEU A 101 -20.92 9.57 4.90
C LEU A 101 -20.96 8.07 5.25
N ASN A 102 -19.86 7.36 5.00
CA ASN A 102 -19.73 5.92 5.22
C ASN A 102 -18.96 5.64 6.54
N ASP A 103 -19.50 4.80 7.42
CA ASP A 103 -18.79 4.21 8.58
C ASP A 103 -18.73 2.69 8.40
N SER A 104 -17.56 2.20 7.99
CA SER A 104 -17.30 0.80 7.65
C SER A 104 -16.47 0.13 8.73
N ARG A 105 -16.84 -1.09 9.12
CA ARG A 105 -16.17 -1.82 10.21
C ARG A 105 -16.01 -3.30 9.90
N ASP A 106 -14.84 -3.83 10.22
CA ASP A 106 -14.62 -5.28 10.33
C ASP A 106 -15.64 -5.85 11.33
N SER A 107 -16.46 -6.81 10.89
CA SER A 107 -17.67 -7.24 11.60
C SER A 107 -17.91 -8.75 11.53
N LEU A 108 -18.30 -9.34 12.67
CA LEU A 108 -18.82 -10.71 12.74
C LEU A 108 -20.30 -10.73 12.32
N PHE A 109 -20.65 -11.59 11.36
CA PHE A 109 -22.02 -11.81 10.87
C PHE A 109 -22.69 -12.99 11.58
N LEU A 110 -23.81 -12.70 12.24
CA LEU A 110 -24.65 -13.69 12.91
C LEU A 110 -26.11 -13.62 12.42
N PHE A 111 -26.74 -14.78 12.46
CA PHE A 111 -28.10 -15.05 11.99
C PHE A 111 -28.74 -16.15 12.85
N GLU A 112 -30.01 -16.45 12.64
CA GLU A 112 -30.75 -17.47 13.39
C GLU A 112 -30.10 -18.87 13.23
N GLY A 113 -29.67 -19.48 14.35
CA GLY A 113 -28.89 -20.73 14.33
C GLY A 113 -27.46 -20.59 13.79
N GLY A 114 -27.01 -19.35 13.55
CA GLY A 114 -25.73 -18.96 12.99
C GLY A 114 -24.58 -18.82 14.00
N ASP A 115 -24.74 -19.36 15.21
CA ASP A 115 -23.89 -19.12 16.38
C ASP A 115 -22.39 -19.39 16.11
N CYS A 116 -21.52 -18.58 16.72
CA CYS A 116 -20.06 -18.71 16.60
C CYS A 116 -19.40 -18.82 17.97
N THR A 117 -18.53 -19.82 18.13
CA THR A 117 -17.54 -19.89 19.20
C THR A 117 -16.18 -19.49 18.61
N ILE A 118 -15.45 -18.61 19.29
CA ILE A 118 -14.20 -18.01 18.83
C ILE A 118 -13.14 -18.21 19.90
N SER A 119 -12.01 -18.77 19.50
CA SER A 119 -10.86 -19.02 20.36
C SER A 119 -10.38 -17.76 21.08
N SER A 120 -10.10 -17.89 22.38
CA SER A 120 -9.37 -16.86 23.13
C SER A 120 -7.85 -16.96 22.94
N GLU A 121 -7.37 -17.65 21.91
CA GLU A 121 -5.95 -17.69 21.53
C GLU A 121 -5.43 -16.27 21.20
N PHE A 122 -4.96 -15.61 22.25
CA PHE A 122 -4.11 -14.44 22.23
C PHE A 122 -2.87 -14.74 21.37
N THR A 123 -2.74 -14.05 20.23
CA THR A 123 -1.85 -14.38 19.09
C THR A 123 -0.34 -14.32 19.36
N LYS A 124 0.10 -14.15 20.60
CA LYS A 124 1.51 -14.10 20.99
C LYS A 124 1.82 -15.04 22.15
N LYS A 125 2.98 -15.69 22.03
CA LYS A 125 3.73 -16.24 23.17
C LYS A 125 4.04 -15.09 24.14
N GLU A 126 4.09 -15.38 25.44
CA GLU A 126 4.28 -14.40 26.54
C GLU A 126 3.20 -13.31 26.73
N ALA A 127 2.13 -13.30 25.93
CA ALA A 127 1.00 -12.38 26.10
C ALA A 127 0.36 -12.45 27.51
N ARG A 128 0.29 -11.30 28.19
CA ARG A 128 -0.39 -11.15 29.50
C ARG A 128 -1.39 -9.99 29.45
N LEU A 129 -2.58 -10.21 30.01
CA LEU A 129 -3.53 -9.14 30.28
C LEU A 129 -3.10 -8.41 31.56
N ALA A 130 -2.97 -7.08 31.49
CA ALA A 130 -2.79 -6.24 32.68
C ALA A 130 -4.02 -6.31 33.59
N SER A 131 -3.84 -5.99 34.88
CA SER A 131 -4.64 -6.43 36.04
C SER A 131 -6.15 -6.67 35.85
N GLU A 132 -6.68 -7.64 36.60
CA GLU A 132 -8.07 -8.14 36.51
C GLU A 132 -9.17 -7.06 36.64
N ASN A 133 -8.86 -5.87 37.17
CA ASN A 133 -9.83 -4.81 37.47
C ASN A 133 -10.13 -3.85 36.30
N ASP A 134 -9.35 -3.90 35.21
CA ASP A 134 -9.40 -2.86 34.17
C ASP A 134 -9.69 -3.38 32.76
N ILE A 135 -10.08 -4.64 32.62
CA ILE A 135 -10.31 -5.27 31.32
C ILE A 135 -11.70 -4.92 30.77
N ILE A 136 -11.73 -4.35 29.57
CA ILE A 136 -12.93 -4.02 28.79
C ILE A 136 -13.06 -4.98 27.61
N PHE A 137 -14.21 -5.62 27.48
CA PHE A 137 -14.68 -6.15 26.20
C PHE A 137 -15.52 -5.08 25.50
N SER A 138 -15.13 -4.68 24.29
CA SER A 138 -15.86 -3.69 23.48
C SER A 138 -16.25 -4.26 22.13
N PHE A 139 -17.41 -3.88 21.64
CA PHE A 139 -17.85 -4.10 20.26
C PHE A 139 -18.87 -3.03 19.89
N SER A 140 -19.08 -2.82 18.59
CA SER A 140 -20.27 -2.16 18.09
C SER A 140 -21.24 -3.17 17.51
N ALA A 141 -22.54 -2.86 17.47
CA ALA A 141 -23.52 -3.71 16.81
C ALA A 141 -24.50 -2.90 15.96
N THR A 142 -24.92 -3.50 14.86
CA THR A 142 -26.05 -3.02 14.06
C THR A 142 -26.91 -4.21 13.61
N ILE A 143 -28.21 -3.97 13.46
CA ILE A 143 -29.21 -5.00 13.09
C ILE A 143 -29.81 -4.68 11.73
N LEU A 144 -30.11 -5.73 10.98
CA LEU A 144 -30.68 -5.63 9.65
C LEU A 144 -31.76 -6.71 9.41
N SER A 145 -32.82 -6.37 8.69
CA SER A 145 -33.85 -7.33 8.27
C SER A 145 -33.67 -7.76 6.81
N ALA A 146 -33.89 -9.05 6.50
CA ALA A 146 -33.99 -9.53 5.11
C ALA A 146 -35.15 -8.90 4.33
N LYS A 147 -36.12 -8.32 5.03
CA LYS A 147 -37.32 -7.75 4.42
C LYS A 147 -37.06 -6.44 3.67
N GLY A 148 -35.91 -5.78 3.90
CA GLY A 148 -35.52 -4.56 3.21
C GLY A 148 -34.78 -3.54 4.08
N GLU A 149 -34.25 -2.50 3.42
CA GLU A 149 -33.56 -1.39 4.08
C GLU A 149 -34.46 -0.63 5.06
N ARG A 150 -33.88 -0.21 6.19
CA ARG A 150 -34.55 0.63 7.19
C ARG A 150 -35.83 0.02 7.77
N ILE A 151 -36.04 -1.29 7.59
CA ILE A 151 -37.07 -2.03 8.32
C ILE A 151 -36.53 -2.30 9.72
N ARG A 152 -37.20 -1.71 10.72
CA ARG A 152 -36.87 -1.92 12.12
C ARG A 152 -37.00 -3.40 12.47
N SER A 153 -35.97 -3.91 13.13
CA SER A 153 -35.90 -5.28 13.62
C SER A 153 -35.30 -5.31 15.02
N SER A 154 -35.56 -6.38 15.75
CA SER A 154 -35.08 -6.60 17.10
C SER A 154 -34.67 -8.05 17.36
N GLY A 155 -33.88 -8.26 18.41
CA GLY A 155 -33.48 -9.58 18.87
C GLY A 155 -32.50 -9.50 20.02
N ARG A 156 -32.27 -10.64 20.68
CA ARG A 156 -31.37 -10.75 21.84
C ARG A 156 -30.01 -11.25 21.39
N LEU A 157 -28.98 -10.46 21.67
CA LEU A 157 -27.58 -10.85 21.47
C LEU A 157 -27.04 -11.38 22.80
N GLU A 158 -26.67 -12.66 22.84
CA GLU A 158 -25.93 -13.27 23.95
C GLU A 158 -24.44 -13.34 23.58
N VAL A 159 -23.57 -12.84 24.45
CA VAL A 159 -22.12 -13.11 24.41
C VAL A 159 -21.69 -13.76 25.71
N LYS A 160 -20.92 -14.84 25.61
CA LYS A 160 -20.37 -15.59 26.74
C LYS A 160 -18.85 -15.68 26.65
N PHE A 161 -18.20 -15.78 27.80
CA PHE A 161 -16.78 -16.11 27.91
C PHE A 161 -16.66 -17.39 28.75
N GLY A 162 -16.31 -18.50 28.12
CA GLY A 162 -16.59 -19.82 28.66
C GLY A 162 -18.08 -20.02 28.91
N ASN A 163 -18.44 -20.37 30.14
CA ASN A 163 -19.85 -20.54 30.56
C ASN A 163 -20.48 -19.24 31.10
N GLU A 164 -19.68 -18.20 31.39
CA GLU A 164 -20.16 -16.95 31.99
C GLU A 164 -20.80 -16.05 30.92
N ILE A 165 -21.99 -15.52 31.20
CA ILE A 165 -22.66 -14.56 30.31
C ILE A 165 -22.09 -13.18 30.58
N VAL A 166 -21.34 -12.63 29.63
CA VAL A 166 -20.73 -11.30 29.73
C VAL A 166 -21.61 -10.20 29.11
N PHE A 167 -22.52 -10.57 28.20
CA PHE A 167 -23.50 -9.66 27.63
C PHE A 167 -24.78 -10.42 27.25
N SER A 168 -25.96 -9.86 27.55
CA SER A 168 -27.26 -10.39 27.11
C SER A 168 -28.31 -9.28 27.10
N GLU A 169 -28.38 -8.50 26.02
CA GLU A 169 -29.40 -7.46 25.84
C GLU A 169 -30.23 -7.69 24.57
N THR A 170 -31.45 -7.18 24.58
CA THR A 170 -32.22 -6.95 23.35
C THR A 170 -31.67 -5.72 22.64
N ILE A 171 -31.17 -5.91 21.43
CA ILE A 171 -30.75 -4.84 20.53
C ILE A 171 -31.86 -4.65 19.51
N SER A 172 -32.14 -3.40 19.12
CA SER A 172 -33.08 -3.08 18.03
C SER A 172 -32.52 -1.97 17.17
N GLY A 173 -32.75 -2.03 15.86
CA GLY A 173 -32.24 -1.05 14.90
C GLY A 173 -32.80 -1.28 13.51
N GLN A 174 -32.30 -0.52 12.53
CA GLN A 174 -32.75 -0.57 11.14
C GLN A 174 -31.59 -0.51 10.12
N GLY A 175 -30.36 -0.79 10.56
CA GLY A 175 -29.16 -0.82 9.73
C GLY A 175 -28.58 0.54 9.34
N ASP A 176 -28.89 1.59 10.11
CA ASP A 176 -28.56 2.99 9.83
C ASP A 176 -27.55 3.61 10.82
N SER A 177 -27.16 2.86 11.86
CA SER A 177 -26.25 3.32 12.91
C SER A 177 -25.53 2.15 13.57
N TRP A 178 -24.33 2.42 14.11
CA TRP A 178 -23.59 1.53 14.99
C TRP A 178 -23.91 1.88 16.45
N LYS A 179 -24.39 0.91 17.25
CA LYS A 179 -24.50 1.07 18.71
C LYS A 179 -23.23 0.53 19.37
N GLU A 180 -22.50 1.38 20.08
CA GLU A 180 -21.29 1.01 20.82
C GLU A 180 -21.62 0.33 22.15
N PHE A 181 -20.83 -0.68 22.52
CA PHE A 181 -20.86 -1.36 23.81
C PHE A 181 -19.46 -1.48 24.40
N LYS A 182 -19.31 -1.17 25.68
CA LYS A 182 -18.06 -1.32 26.46
C LYS A 182 -18.41 -2.00 27.79
N ILE A 183 -18.11 -3.29 27.90
CA ILE A 183 -18.40 -4.14 29.05
C ILE A 183 -17.12 -4.31 29.88
N PRO A 184 -17.02 -3.78 31.10
CA PRO A 184 -15.97 -4.15 32.04
C PRO A 184 -16.15 -5.62 32.46
N LEU A 185 -15.12 -6.44 32.30
CA LEU A 185 -15.13 -7.82 32.79
C LEU A 185 -14.73 -7.83 34.26
N THR A 186 -15.54 -8.46 35.10
CA THR A 186 -15.34 -8.53 36.55
C THR A 186 -15.69 -9.93 37.07
N GLY A 187 -15.34 -10.21 38.33
CA GLY A 187 -15.72 -11.47 39.00
C GLY A 187 -15.17 -12.71 38.29
N ASN A 188 -16.03 -13.69 38.04
CA ASN A 188 -15.63 -14.95 37.39
C ASN A 188 -15.07 -14.73 35.97
N ALA A 189 -15.67 -13.82 35.19
CA ALA A 189 -15.21 -13.55 33.83
C ALA A 189 -13.78 -12.99 33.80
N ALA A 190 -13.39 -12.18 34.80
CA ALA A 190 -12.02 -11.70 34.94
C ALA A 190 -11.03 -12.84 35.29
N LYS A 191 -11.38 -13.70 36.27
CA LYS A 191 -10.57 -14.87 36.66
C LYS A 191 -10.38 -15.89 35.55
N LEU A 192 -11.33 -15.98 34.61
CA LEU A 192 -11.22 -16.87 33.45
C LEU A 192 -10.11 -16.43 32.48
N LEU A 193 -9.78 -15.13 32.43
CA LEU A 193 -8.74 -14.57 31.55
C LEU A 193 -7.33 -14.94 32.01
N THR A 194 -7.14 -15.09 33.32
CA THR A 194 -5.88 -15.52 33.96
C THR A 194 -5.79 -17.04 34.11
N SER A 195 -6.82 -17.79 33.71
CA SER A 195 -6.88 -19.25 33.85
C SER A 195 -6.08 -20.00 32.77
N GLU A 196 -5.43 -21.10 33.16
CA GLU A 196 -4.68 -21.98 32.23
C GLU A 196 -5.53 -22.56 31.10
N ARG A 197 -6.85 -22.69 31.31
CA ARG A 197 -7.79 -23.33 30.39
C ARG A 197 -8.19 -22.47 29.20
N LYS A 198 -7.89 -21.16 29.18
CA LYS A 198 -8.18 -20.20 28.09
C LYS A 198 -9.55 -20.44 27.42
N PRO A 199 -10.66 -20.11 28.08
CA PRO A 199 -11.98 -20.45 27.57
C PRO A 199 -12.35 -19.63 26.33
N ASP A 200 -13.22 -20.18 25.48
CA ASP A 200 -13.62 -19.52 24.23
C ASP A 200 -14.72 -18.47 24.44
N TRP A 201 -14.80 -17.53 23.50
CA TRP A 201 -15.89 -16.57 23.37
C TRP A 201 -17.04 -17.20 22.58
N SER A 202 -18.28 -17.14 23.07
CA SER A 202 -19.44 -17.62 22.31
C SER A 202 -20.42 -16.48 22.04
N PHE A 203 -20.76 -16.30 20.76
CA PHE A 203 -21.67 -15.29 20.26
C PHE A 203 -22.91 -15.95 19.67
N ARG A 204 -24.08 -15.53 20.14
CA ARG A 204 -25.38 -16.11 19.77
C ARG A 204 -26.41 -15.04 19.51
N TRP A 205 -27.10 -15.16 18.38
CA TRP A 205 -28.15 -14.23 17.97
C TRP A 205 -29.52 -14.91 18.00
N ILE A 206 -30.46 -14.30 18.72
CA ILE A 206 -31.82 -14.80 18.90
C ILE A 206 -32.79 -13.72 18.40
N PRO A 207 -33.10 -13.69 17.08
CA PRO A 207 -33.94 -12.65 16.51
C PRO A 207 -35.39 -12.74 17.01
N THR A 208 -36.05 -11.60 17.13
CA THR A 208 -37.49 -11.51 17.40
C THR A 208 -38.31 -11.73 16.13
N GLU A 209 -37.82 -11.26 14.98
CA GLU A 209 -38.42 -11.52 13.68
C GLU A 209 -37.53 -12.44 12.83
N LYS A 210 -38.10 -13.49 12.23
CA LYS A 210 -37.38 -14.38 11.32
C LYS A 210 -36.65 -13.61 10.20
N ASP A 211 -35.49 -14.13 9.80
CA ASP A 211 -34.61 -13.56 8.77
C ASP A 211 -34.08 -12.16 9.15
N SER A 212 -33.78 -11.97 10.44
CA SER A 212 -33.11 -10.78 10.97
C SER A 212 -31.68 -11.11 11.42
N PHE A 213 -30.76 -10.18 11.18
CA PHE A 213 -29.32 -10.36 11.29
C PHE A 213 -28.71 -9.34 12.25
N VAL A 214 -27.60 -9.71 12.87
CA VAL A 214 -26.74 -8.77 13.60
C VAL A 214 -25.32 -8.82 13.06
N PHE A 215 -24.73 -7.64 12.88
CA PHE A 215 -23.31 -7.46 12.62
C PHE A 215 -22.67 -6.93 13.90
N ILE A 216 -21.64 -7.62 14.38
CA ILE A 216 -20.86 -7.22 15.56
C ILE A 216 -19.53 -6.66 15.06
N GLY A 217 -19.45 -5.34 14.96
CA GLY A 217 -18.26 -4.60 14.55
C GLY A 217 -17.20 -4.61 15.65
N GLU A 218 -15.94 -4.79 15.27
CA GLU A 218 -14.77 -4.58 16.13
C GLU A 218 -14.87 -5.26 17.53
N PRO A 219 -15.15 -6.59 17.63
CA PRO A 219 -15.16 -7.31 18.90
C PRO A 219 -13.74 -7.44 19.46
N LEU A 220 -13.39 -6.50 20.35
CA LEU A 220 -12.06 -6.33 20.91
C LEU A 220 -12.08 -6.44 22.45
N LEU A 221 -11.24 -7.31 23.01
CA LEU A 221 -10.89 -7.25 24.44
C LEU A 221 -9.67 -6.35 24.62
N PHE A 222 -9.60 -5.50 25.62
CA PHE A 222 -8.38 -4.77 25.97
C PHE A 222 -8.35 -4.40 27.46
N SER A 223 -7.16 -4.29 28.05
CA SER A 223 -7.05 -3.67 29.38
C SER A 223 -7.00 -2.14 29.26
N LYS A 224 -7.70 -1.43 30.15
CA LYS A 224 -7.57 0.03 30.26
C LYS A 224 -6.15 0.37 30.67
N VAL A 225 -5.81 1.61 30.34
CA VAL A 225 -4.51 2.18 30.56
C VAL A 225 -4.67 3.33 31.52
N LEU A 226 -4.13 3.18 32.72
CA LEU A 226 -4.23 4.18 33.77
C LEU A 226 -2.87 4.81 34.10
N SER A 227 -1.79 4.04 34.21
CA SER A 227 -0.43 4.55 34.46
C SER A 227 0.53 4.30 33.28
N PRO A 228 1.71 4.97 33.25
CA PRO A 228 2.81 4.62 32.36
C PRO A 228 3.54 3.32 32.75
N GLU A 229 3.43 2.89 34.01
CA GLU A 229 4.12 1.72 34.56
C GLU A 229 3.50 0.39 34.11
N ASP A 230 2.22 0.39 33.74
CA ASP A 230 1.48 -0.82 33.32
C ASP A 230 1.94 -1.43 31.96
N TRP A 231 2.88 -0.78 31.25
CA TRP A 231 2.95 -0.82 29.78
C TRP A 231 4.20 -1.40 29.09
N GLY A 232 5.36 -1.35 29.74
CA GLY A 232 6.61 -1.13 28.99
C GLY A 232 6.55 0.23 28.25
N PRO A 233 7.25 0.42 27.11
CA PRO A 233 7.10 1.66 26.36
C PRO A 233 5.68 1.82 25.77
N LYS A 234 4.98 2.88 26.24
CA LYS A 234 3.66 3.29 25.75
C LYS A 234 3.76 4.12 24.49
N GLU A 235 3.13 3.61 23.43
CA GLU A 235 3.19 4.20 22.10
C GLU A 235 1.86 3.99 21.37
N ASN A 236 1.17 5.09 21.08
CA ASN A 236 0.19 5.16 19.99
C ASN A 236 0.90 5.62 18.70
N LEU A 237 0.20 5.54 17.57
CA LEU A 237 0.63 6.14 16.32
C LEU A 237 -0.50 6.98 15.71
N ILE A 238 -0.20 8.22 15.34
CA ILE A 238 -1.03 9.04 14.44
C ILE A 238 -0.23 9.23 13.15
N LEU A 239 -0.85 8.93 12.01
CA LEU A 239 -0.32 9.25 10.69
C LEU A 239 -1.26 10.25 10.03
N ILE A 240 -0.80 11.49 9.89
CA ILE A 240 -1.49 12.54 9.14
C ILE A 240 -0.89 12.57 7.75
N VAL A 241 -1.72 12.35 6.74
CA VAL A 241 -1.38 12.49 5.32
C VAL A 241 -2.13 13.70 4.79
N VAL A 242 -1.42 14.69 4.27
CA VAL A 242 -2.03 15.83 3.60
C VAL A 242 -1.88 15.64 2.10
N ASP A 243 -3.00 15.59 1.39
CA ASP A 243 -3.03 15.32 -0.04
C ASP A 243 -2.38 16.47 -0.83
N ALA A 244 -1.54 16.15 -1.83
CA ALA A 244 -0.81 17.10 -2.67
C ALA A 244 0.06 18.16 -1.93
N LEU A 245 0.44 17.94 -0.66
CA LEU A 245 1.18 18.95 0.13
C LEU A 245 2.68 19.03 -0.20
N ARG A 246 3.10 20.20 -0.69
CA ARG A 246 4.48 20.52 -1.04
C ARG A 246 5.31 21.04 0.14
N PRO A 247 6.56 20.56 0.34
CA PRO A 247 7.42 21.02 1.42
C PRO A 247 7.96 22.45 1.20
N ASP A 248 8.21 22.88 -0.04
CA ASP A 248 8.69 24.24 -0.35
C ASP A 248 7.62 25.33 -0.15
N ARG A 249 6.38 24.91 0.17
CA ARG A 249 5.25 25.78 0.53
C ARG A 249 4.94 25.73 2.03
N LEU A 250 5.86 25.22 2.85
CA LEU A 250 5.83 25.21 4.32
C LEU A 250 6.97 26.09 4.88
N GLY A 251 6.78 26.71 6.03
CA GLY A 251 7.75 27.61 6.65
C GLY A 251 9.07 26.91 7.00
N PHE A 252 9.02 25.73 7.63
CA PHE A 252 10.23 24.92 7.89
C PHE A 252 10.92 24.40 6.62
N GLY A 253 10.19 24.34 5.49
CA GLY A 253 10.71 23.99 4.17
C GLY A 253 11.27 25.19 3.39
N GLY A 254 11.25 26.39 3.96
CA GLY A 254 11.82 27.61 3.38
C GLY A 254 10.84 28.54 2.68
N SER A 255 9.52 28.32 2.82
CA SER A 255 8.51 29.23 2.26
C SER A 255 8.67 30.65 2.83
N PRO A 256 8.71 31.70 1.99
CA PRO A 256 8.69 33.10 2.44
C PRO A 256 7.28 33.57 2.85
N VAL A 257 6.27 32.71 2.71
CA VAL A 257 4.88 32.95 3.13
C VAL A 257 4.57 32.03 4.32
N PRO A 258 4.09 32.55 5.47
CA PRO A 258 3.89 31.79 6.71
C PRO A 258 2.58 30.98 6.66
N THR A 259 2.55 29.99 5.78
CA THR A 259 1.42 29.08 5.51
C THR A 259 1.18 28.03 6.60
N SER A 260 2.19 27.71 7.42
CA SER A 260 2.18 26.49 8.25
C SER A 260 2.65 26.64 9.71
N PRO A 261 2.18 27.64 10.47
CA PRO A 261 2.68 27.93 11.82
C PRO A 261 2.51 26.81 12.87
N VAL A 262 1.58 25.86 12.68
CA VAL A 262 1.45 24.66 13.52
C VAL A 262 2.48 23.61 13.12
N LEU A 263 2.58 23.29 11.83
CA LEU A 263 3.54 22.30 11.33
C LEU A 263 4.99 22.74 11.52
N ASP A 264 5.30 24.03 11.39
CA ASP A 264 6.64 24.59 11.66
C ASP A 264 7.03 24.39 13.13
N ARG A 265 6.08 24.65 14.05
CA ARG A 265 6.26 24.42 15.48
C ARG A 265 6.45 22.93 15.78
N LEU A 266 5.65 22.06 15.16
CA LEU A 266 5.78 20.62 15.30
C LEU A 266 7.16 20.15 14.79
N ALA A 267 7.58 20.57 13.59
CA ALA A 267 8.86 20.26 12.99
C ALA A 267 10.04 20.68 13.89
N SER A 268 9.98 21.86 14.52
CA SER A 268 11.02 22.33 15.44
C SER A 268 11.24 21.44 16.69
N GLN A 269 10.30 20.54 16.99
CA GLN A 269 10.30 19.62 18.14
C GLN A 269 10.27 18.15 17.70
N SER A 270 10.59 17.87 16.44
CA SER A 270 10.39 16.57 15.79
C SER A 270 11.59 16.18 14.94
N ILE A 271 11.63 14.92 14.54
CA ILE A 271 12.59 14.42 13.57
C ILE A 271 12.10 14.83 12.18
N VAL A 272 12.96 15.46 11.38
CA VAL A 272 12.59 15.99 10.05
C VAL A 272 13.44 15.32 8.97
N PHE A 273 12.78 14.81 7.95
CA PHE A 273 13.40 14.31 6.72
C PHE A 273 13.24 15.39 5.64
N GLU A 274 14.30 16.14 5.39
CA GLU A 274 14.24 17.38 4.59
C GLU A 274 14.15 17.12 3.07
N LYS A 275 14.48 15.90 2.65
CA LYS A 275 14.44 15.42 1.26
C LYS A 275 13.72 14.07 1.19
N ALA A 276 12.48 14.02 1.66
CA ALA A 276 11.63 12.85 1.50
C ALA A 276 10.93 12.85 0.14
N PHE A 277 10.80 11.67 -0.46
CA PHE A 277 10.22 11.47 -1.79
C PHE A 277 9.09 10.44 -1.78
N ALA A 278 7.95 10.81 -2.35
CA ALA A 278 6.87 9.91 -2.68
C ALA A 278 7.32 8.91 -3.76
N ASN A 279 6.95 7.64 -3.60
CA ASN A 279 7.24 6.60 -4.60
C ASN A 279 6.13 6.45 -5.66
N GLY A 280 5.00 7.14 -5.46
CA GLY A 280 4.00 7.38 -6.49
C GLY A 280 3.85 8.88 -6.73
N ASN A 281 3.69 9.31 -7.98
CA ASN A 281 3.44 10.73 -8.31
C ASN A 281 1.95 11.15 -8.19
N TRP A 282 1.10 10.23 -7.73
CA TRP A 282 -0.29 10.49 -7.37
C TRP A 282 -0.74 9.55 -6.24
N THR A 283 -1.88 9.88 -5.63
CA THR A 283 -2.43 9.26 -4.44
C THR A 283 -2.39 7.75 -4.43
N LYS A 284 -2.94 7.09 -5.48
CA LYS A 284 -3.11 5.63 -5.48
C LYS A 284 -1.79 4.86 -5.34
N PRO A 285 -0.78 5.01 -6.24
CA PRO A 285 0.48 4.31 -6.08
C PRO A 285 1.25 4.76 -4.84
N SER A 286 1.19 6.04 -4.44
CA SER A 286 1.96 6.51 -3.29
C SER A 286 1.46 5.92 -1.97
N MET A 287 0.16 6.07 -1.69
CA MET A 287 -0.50 5.53 -0.48
C MET A 287 -0.25 4.03 -0.33
N LEU A 288 -0.51 3.25 -1.38
CA LEU A 288 -0.29 1.80 -1.36
C LEU A 288 1.19 1.45 -1.14
N SER A 289 2.11 2.25 -1.69
CA SER A 289 3.54 1.99 -1.56
C SER A 289 4.05 2.19 -0.14
N PHE A 290 3.68 3.29 0.52
CA PHE A 290 4.17 3.55 1.88
C PHE A 290 3.45 2.69 2.94
N PHE A 291 2.17 2.34 2.74
CA PHE A 291 1.45 1.46 3.67
C PHE A 291 1.95 0.00 3.65
N ALA A 292 2.48 -0.47 2.52
CA ALA A 292 3.00 -1.84 2.35
C ALA A 292 4.53 -1.92 2.28
N SER A 293 5.25 -0.79 2.23
CA SER A 293 6.70 -0.72 1.97
C SER A 293 7.13 -1.49 0.70
N LYS A 294 6.30 -1.48 -0.34
CA LYS A 294 6.56 -2.09 -1.66
C LYS A 294 5.87 -1.28 -2.74
N ILE A 295 6.50 -1.11 -3.90
CA ILE A 295 5.89 -0.29 -4.97
C ILE A 295 4.56 -0.91 -5.42
N ALA A 296 3.53 -0.06 -5.59
CA ALA A 296 2.16 -0.49 -5.86
C ALA A 296 2.03 -1.46 -7.06
N SER A 297 2.73 -1.22 -8.18
CA SER A 297 2.69 -2.16 -9.30
C SER A 297 3.28 -3.55 -8.98
N GLU A 298 4.26 -3.67 -8.07
CA GLU A 298 4.72 -4.99 -7.58
C GLU A 298 3.65 -5.74 -6.79
N LEU A 299 2.72 -5.01 -6.17
CA LEU A 299 1.55 -5.57 -5.48
C LEU A 299 0.42 -5.97 -6.45
N GLY A 300 0.64 -5.82 -7.77
CA GLY A 300 -0.37 -6.08 -8.81
C GLY A 300 -1.37 -4.95 -8.99
N MET A 301 -1.10 -3.77 -8.43
CA MET A 301 -1.96 -2.59 -8.50
C MET A 301 -1.43 -1.66 -9.59
N GLY A 302 -2.10 -1.66 -10.75
CA GLY A 302 -1.70 -0.82 -11.90
C GLY A 302 -1.55 0.66 -11.55
N ASN A 303 -0.45 1.27 -11.99
CA ASN A 303 -0.08 2.67 -11.74
C ASN A 303 -0.73 3.67 -12.73
N ALA A 304 -1.33 3.15 -13.80
CA ALA A 304 -1.85 3.88 -14.94
C ALA A 304 -3.27 4.42 -14.78
N TRP A 305 -4.20 3.59 -14.30
CA TRP A 305 -5.64 3.87 -14.35
C TRP A 305 -6.24 4.14 -12.96
N PHE A 306 -7.28 4.97 -12.89
CA PHE A 306 -7.98 5.30 -11.64
C PHE A 306 -8.54 4.04 -10.93
N TYR A 307 -9.25 3.19 -11.67
CA TYR A 307 -9.95 2.01 -11.13
C TYR A 307 -9.03 0.81 -10.89
N SER A 308 -9.43 -0.09 -9.99
CA SER A 308 -8.73 -1.36 -9.71
C SER A 308 -9.60 -2.54 -10.10
N THR A 309 -9.20 -3.24 -11.17
CA THR A 309 -9.99 -4.37 -11.68
C THR A 309 -10.12 -5.49 -10.64
N ASN A 310 -11.10 -6.39 -10.81
CA ASN A 310 -11.22 -7.60 -9.99
C ASN A 310 -9.95 -8.45 -10.01
N LEU A 311 -9.16 -8.38 -11.10
CA LEU A 311 -7.88 -9.07 -11.22
C LEU A 311 -6.80 -8.42 -10.34
N HIS A 312 -6.71 -7.09 -10.31
CA HIS A 312 -5.73 -6.37 -9.48
C HIS A 312 -5.95 -6.69 -8.00
N ARG A 313 -7.21 -6.58 -7.55
CA ARG A 313 -7.61 -6.92 -6.18
C ARG A 313 -7.35 -8.39 -5.83
N LYS A 314 -7.66 -9.32 -6.75
CA LYS A 314 -7.35 -10.75 -6.56
C LYS A 314 -5.86 -11.01 -6.35
N ILE A 315 -5.01 -10.34 -7.13
CA ILE A 315 -3.55 -10.47 -7.07
C ILE A 315 -2.98 -9.82 -5.80
N PHE A 316 -3.45 -8.62 -5.47
CA PHE A 316 -3.07 -7.91 -4.26
C PHE A 316 -3.33 -8.77 -3.01
N TYR A 317 -4.53 -9.37 -2.89
CA TYR A 317 -4.84 -10.27 -1.77
C TYR A 317 -4.17 -11.64 -1.86
N SER A 318 -3.81 -12.16 -3.04
CA SER A 318 -3.07 -13.43 -3.13
C SER A 318 -1.59 -13.28 -2.76
N LYS A 319 -1.01 -12.10 -2.98
CA LYS A 319 0.33 -11.73 -2.49
C LYS A 319 0.39 -11.55 -0.97
N ASN A 320 -0.76 -11.38 -0.30
CA ASN A 320 -0.92 -11.15 1.13
C ASN A 320 0.15 -10.19 1.71
N PRO A 321 0.24 -8.94 1.21
CA PRO A 321 1.29 -8.02 1.62
C PRO A 321 1.17 -7.69 3.11
N GLU A 322 2.32 -7.65 3.78
CA GLU A 322 2.42 -7.05 5.10
C GLU A 322 2.11 -5.56 4.97
N THR A 323 1.20 -5.04 5.80
CA THR A 323 0.86 -3.61 5.84
C THR A 323 1.13 -3.06 7.24
N LEU A 324 1.40 -1.75 7.33
CA LEU A 324 1.50 -1.02 8.60
C LEU A 324 0.28 -1.31 9.50
N VAL A 325 -0.91 -1.33 8.89
CA VAL A 325 -2.18 -1.63 9.56
C VAL A 325 -2.18 -3.04 10.13
N ASN A 326 -1.89 -4.05 9.31
CA ASN A 326 -1.90 -5.46 9.71
C ASN A 326 -0.83 -5.77 10.78
N ARG A 327 0.34 -5.15 10.67
CA ARG A 327 1.40 -5.23 11.69
C ARG A 327 0.94 -4.68 13.03
N LEU A 328 0.34 -3.49 13.04
CA LEU A 328 -0.15 -2.83 14.25
C LEU A 328 -1.30 -3.62 14.90
N ARG A 329 -2.23 -4.17 14.12
CA ARG A 329 -3.25 -5.11 14.62
C ARG A 329 -2.63 -6.35 15.27
N ASN A 330 -1.64 -6.97 14.61
CA ASN A 330 -0.92 -8.13 15.14
C ASN A 330 -0.15 -7.85 16.45
N VAL A 331 0.11 -6.59 16.79
CA VAL A 331 0.70 -6.19 18.07
C VAL A 331 -0.27 -5.44 19.00
N GLY A 332 -1.59 -5.57 18.76
CA GLY A 332 -2.63 -5.16 19.71
C GLY A 332 -3.07 -3.70 19.62
N PHE A 333 -2.97 -3.07 18.45
CA PHE A 333 -3.50 -1.71 18.23
C PHE A 333 -4.92 -1.77 17.66
N VAL A 334 -5.82 -0.91 18.16
CA VAL A 334 -6.98 -0.48 17.34
C VAL A 334 -6.44 0.23 16.12
N THR A 335 -7.03 -0.01 14.95
CA THR A 335 -6.61 0.67 13.72
C THR A 335 -7.81 1.31 13.07
N ALA A 336 -7.81 2.63 12.99
CA ALA A 336 -8.87 3.39 12.31
C ALA A 336 -8.27 4.29 11.24
N SER A 337 -9.04 4.51 10.17
CA SER A 337 -8.74 5.53 9.18
C SER A 337 -9.91 6.46 8.96
N LEU A 338 -9.62 7.75 8.91
CA LEU A 338 -10.54 8.84 8.62
C LEU A 338 -10.01 9.54 7.35
N MET A 339 -10.70 9.39 6.21
CA MET A 339 -10.18 9.79 4.89
C MET A 339 -11.29 10.12 3.89
N ASN A 340 -11.03 10.95 2.88
CA ASN A 340 -11.86 11.02 1.66
C ASN A 340 -11.13 10.38 0.46
N ASN A 341 -10.70 9.13 0.62
CA ASN A 341 -9.79 8.50 -0.33
C ASN A 341 -10.27 7.10 -0.75
N VAL A 342 -10.80 7.01 -1.97
CA VAL A 342 -11.41 5.78 -2.49
C VAL A 342 -10.42 4.65 -2.78
N PHE A 343 -9.12 4.94 -2.84
CA PHE A 343 -8.08 3.95 -3.16
C PHE A 343 -7.82 2.94 -2.05
N LEU A 344 -8.28 3.23 -0.83
CA LEU A 344 -8.23 2.34 0.32
C LEU A 344 -9.59 1.69 0.65
N LEU A 345 -10.56 1.77 -0.28
CA LEU A 345 -11.92 1.25 -0.14
C LEU A 345 -12.23 0.18 -1.21
N ASP A 346 -12.00 -1.10 -0.91
CA ASP A 346 -12.26 -2.23 -1.83
C ASP A 346 -13.71 -2.22 -2.38
N TYR A 347 -14.70 -2.00 -1.51
CA TYR A 347 -16.12 -2.08 -1.88
C TYR A 347 -16.55 -1.10 -2.99
N THR A 348 -15.73 -0.09 -3.29
CA THR A 348 -16.00 0.89 -4.37
C THR A 348 -15.66 0.34 -5.76
N GLY A 349 -14.83 -0.70 -5.86
CA GLY A 349 -14.23 -1.13 -7.12
C GLY A 349 -13.03 -0.28 -7.58
N VAL A 350 -12.62 0.72 -6.79
CA VAL A 350 -11.49 1.61 -7.09
C VAL A 350 -10.24 1.22 -6.29
N GLY A 351 -10.41 0.87 -5.02
CA GLY A 351 -9.32 0.62 -4.09
C GLY A 351 -9.09 -0.83 -3.69
N VAL A 352 -8.31 -1.00 -2.63
CA VAL A 352 -8.12 -2.24 -1.86
C VAL A 352 -8.24 -1.94 -0.37
N ASP A 353 -8.64 -2.95 0.40
CA ASP A 353 -8.62 -2.90 1.84
C ASP A 353 -7.19 -3.17 2.35
N LEU A 354 -6.77 -2.45 3.39
CA LEU A 354 -5.47 -2.66 4.06
C LEU A 354 -5.61 -3.41 5.40
N GLY A 355 -6.84 -3.73 5.82
CA GLY A 355 -7.14 -4.40 7.08
C GLY A 355 -7.33 -3.44 8.26
N PHE A 356 -7.95 -2.27 8.07
CA PHE A 356 -8.34 -1.40 9.19
C PHE A 356 -9.53 -2.01 9.95
N HIS A 357 -9.59 -1.84 11.29
CA HIS A 357 -10.79 -2.21 12.04
C HIS A 357 -11.98 -1.32 11.66
N ARG A 358 -11.71 -0.01 11.45
CA ARG A 358 -12.72 1.00 11.09
C ARG A 358 -12.23 1.94 9.99
N LEU A 359 -13.10 2.21 9.03
CA LEU A 359 -12.91 3.18 7.95
C LEU A 359 -14.09 4.17 7.97
N PHE A 360 -13.80 5.44 8.20
CA PHE A 360 -14.76 6.54 8.07
C PHE A 360 -14.44 7.35 6.83
N GLN A 361 -15.43 7.53 5.96
CA GLN A 361 -15.26 8.24 4.70
C GLN A 361 -16.44 9.15 4.36
N PRO A 362 -16.26 10.49 4.43
CA PRO A 362 -17.12 11.44 3.71
C PRO A 362 -16.98 11.22 2.21
N GLY A 363 -18.07 11.31 1.44
CA GLY A 363 -18.04 11.12 -0.01
C GLY A 363 -18.19 12.42 -0.81
N LYS A 364 -17.75 13.55 -0.26
CA LYS A 364 -17.82 14.88 -0.88
C LYS A 364 -16.65 15.78 -0.45
N ASP A 365 -15.91 16.26 -1.45
CA ASP A 365 -14.63 16.97 -1.31
C ASP A 365 -14.75 18.40 -0.72
N ARG A 366 -15.98 18.94 -0.57
CA ARG A 366 -16.20 20.30 -0.03
C ARG A 366 -16.49 20.35 1.47
N ALA A 367 -16.73 19.22 2.11
CA ALA A 367 -17.12 19.13 3.52
C ALA A 367 -16.33 18.06 4.29
N ASP A 368 -15.45 17.34 3.61
CA ASP A 368 -14.69 16.21 4.18
C ASP A 368 -13.79 16.62 5.35
N THR A 369 -13.10 17.75 5.24
CA THR A 369 -12.05 18.17 6.18
C THR A 369 -12.63 18.47 7.57
N GLU A 370 -13.75 19.16 7.67
CA GLU A 370 -14.46 19.37 8.95
C GLU A 370 -15.10 18.07 9.48
N LEU A 371 -15.60 17.18 8.62
CA LEU A 371 -16.12 15.87 9.03
C LEU A 371 -15.01 14.97 9.59
N ILE A 372 -13.84 14.96 8.95
CA ILE A 372 -12.64 14.23 9.36
C ILE A 372 -12.06 14.80 10.66
N LEU A 373 -12.03 16.13 10.82
CA LEU A 373 -11.67 16.80 12.07
C LEU A 373 -12.59 16.36 13.22
N ASN A 374 -13.90 16.41 13.03
CA ASN A 374 -14.87 16.05 14.06
C ASN A 374 -14.77 14.58 14.47
N GLU A 375 -14.63 13.66 13.51
CA GLU A 375 -14.45 12.23 13.83
C GLU A 375 -13.06 11.94 14.43
N SER A 376 -12.02 12.70 14.06
CA SER A 376 -10.68 12.61 14.69
C SER A 376 -10.76 12.99 16.16
N ILE A 377 -11.44 14.11 16.46
CA ILE A 377 -11.67 14.58 17.83
C ILE A 377 -12.41 13.53 18.66
N LYS A 378 -13.48 12.95 18.10
CA LYS A 378 -14.26 11.88 18.74
C LYS A 378 -13.41 10.64 18.99
N PHE A 379 -12.66 10.17 18.00
CA PHE A 379 -11.82 8.99 18.12
C PHE A 379 -10.77 9.13 19.24
N LEU A 380 -10.11 10.28 19.32
CA LEU A 380 -9.10 10.57 20.36
C LEU A 380 -9.71 10.52 21.78
N ARG A 381 -10.92 11.07 21.97
CA ARG A 381 -11.65 11.01 23.25
C ARG A 381 -12.03 9.60 23.65
N GLU A 382 -12.48 8.79 22.69
CA GLU A 382 -12.98 7.44 22.90
C GLU A 382 -11.87 6.39 23.15
N ASN A 383 -10.67 6.63 22.62
CA ASN A 383 -9.55 5.68 22.63
C ASN A 383 -8.36 6.08 23.52
N ARG A 384 -8.45 7.18 24.28
CA ARG A 384 -7.36 7.67 25.16
C ARG A 384 -6.75 6.63 26.12
N ASN A 385 -7.52 5.63 26.51
CA ASN A 385 -7.16 4.57 27.46
C ASN A 385 -6.74 3.24 26.79
N ARG A 386 -6.35 3.21 25.51
CA ARG A 386 -5.84 2.00 24.81
C ARG A 386 -4.79 2.34 23.74
N ARG A 387 -4.06 1.33 23.24
CA ARG A 387 -3.18 1.48 22.06
C ARG A 387 -4.03 1.70 20.81
N PHE A 388 -3.72 2.74 20.05
CA PHE A 388 -4.36 3.02 18.76
C PHE A 388 -3.37 3.43 17.68
N PHE A 389 -3.73 3.10 16.45
CA PHE A 389 -3.24 3.69 15.22
C PHE A 389 -4.38 4.46 14.57
N LEU A 390 -4.18 5.75 14.36
CA LEU A 390 -5.13 6.61 13.68
C LEU A 390 -4.48 7.16 12.42
N HIS A 391 -4.99 6.75 11.27
CA HIS A 391 -4.69 7.38 9.99
C HIS A 391 -5.71 8.48 9.72
N ILE A 392 -5.21 9.68 9.40
CA ILE A 392 -6.00 10.86 9.06
C ILE A 392 -5.49 11.33 7.70
N ASN A 393 -6.34 11.30 6.67
CA ASN A 393 -6.00 11.86 5.36
C ASN A 393 -6.87 13.08 5.09
N ILE A 394 -6.24 14.25 5.00
CA ILE A 394 -6.88 15.54 4.74
C ILE A 394 -6.70 15.84 3.26
N ASN A 395 -7.82 16.05 2.55
CA ASN A 395 -7.82 16.27 1.10
C ASN A 395 -7.30 17.66 0.72
N THR A 396 -7.64 18.69 1.49
CA THR A 396 -7.09 20.05 1.29
C THR A 396 -5.58 20.06 1.56
N PRO A 397 -4.70 20.57 0.65
CA PRO A 397 -4.98 21.53 -0.44
C PRO A 397 -5.13 20.96 -1.87
N HIS A 398 -5.44 19.68 -2.09
CA HIS A 398 -5.64 19.12 -3.44
C HIS A 398 -6.72 19.90 -4.25
N TYR A 399 -6.46 20.14 -5.54
CA TYR A 399 -7.38 20.84 -6.47
C TYR A 399 -8.83 20.30 -6.45
N PRO A 400 -9.90 21.13 -6.53
CA PRO A 400 -9.90 22.56 -6.84
C PRO A 400 -9.80 23.46 -5.61
N TYR A 401 -8.81 24.36 -5.61
CA TYR A 401 -8.57 25.27 -4.49
C TYR A 401 -9.73 26.26 -4.29
N LEU A 402 -10.45 26.12 -3.17
CA LEU A 402 -11.62 26.90 -2.77
C LEU A 402 -11.51 27.37 -1.29
N PRO A 403 -10.40 28.01 -0.87
CA PRO A 403 -10.21 28.45 0.51
C PRO A 403 -11.23 29.52 0.93
N GLU A 404 -11.61 29.53 2.20
CA GLU A 404 -12.32 30.67 2.78
C GLU A 404 -11.48 31.96 2.64
N ARG A 405 -12.15 33.07 2.28
CA ARG A 405 -11.54 34.39 2.06
C ARG A 405 -10.65 34.86 3.23
N LYS A 406 -10.96 34.45 4.47
CA LYS A 406 -10.20 34.80 5.68
C LYS A 406 -8.73 34.32 5.62
N TYR A 407 -8.47 33.16 5.02
CA TYR A 407 -7.10 32.59 4.92
C TYR A 407 -6.27 33.33 3.87
N LEU A 408 -6.86 33.63 2.71
CA LEU A 408 -6.25 34.48 1.67
C LEU A 408 -5.87 35.86 2.23
N GLU A 409 -6.80 36.51 2.93
CA GLU A 409 -6.55 37.81 3.56
C GLU A 409 -5.49 37.76 4.67
N ALA A 410 -5.44 36.68 5.45
CA ALA A 410 -4.44 36.51 6.49
C ALA A 410 -3.03 36.41 5.89
N LEU A 411 -2.86 35.61 4.84
CA LEU A 411 -1.58 35.48 4.14
C LEU A 411 -1.17 36.79 3.44
N GLU A 412 -2.07 37.44 2.71
CA GLU A 412 -1.80 38.72 2.04
C GLU A 412 -1.33 39.82 2.99
N LYS A 413 -1.88 39.87 4.22
CA LYS A 413 -1.47 40.82 5.27
C LYS A 413 -0.18 40.42 6.00
N SER A 414 0.27 39.17 5.88
CA SER A 414 1.41 38.62 6.63
C SER A 414 2.77 38.81 5.96
N VAL A 415 2.81 39.18 4.67
CA VAL A 415 4.04 39.33 3.89
C VAL A 415 4.07 40.65 3.10
N PRO A 416 5.25 41.13 2.66
CA PRO A 416 5.34 42.26 1.74
C PRO A 416 4.53 42.02 0.46
N ALA A 417 3.92 43.08 -0.08
CA ALA A 417 3.06 42.99 -1.26
C ALA A 417 3.82 42.44 -2.48
N GLU A 418 5.11 42.72 -2.58
CA GLU A 418 6.02 42.24 -3.62
C GLU A 418 6.20 40.72 -3.52
N VAL A 419 6.31 40.18 -2.30
CA VAL A 419 6.42 38.73 -2.06
C VAL A 419 5.15 38.01 -2.49
N TRP A 420 3.98 38.52 -2.08
CA TRP A 420 2.67 37.97 -2.42
C TRP A 420 2.37 38.01 -3.93
N LYS A 421 2.69 39.14 -4.58
CA LYS A 421 2.40 39.37 -6.01
C LYS A 421 3.20 38.47 -6.95
N ARG A 422 4.33 37.88 -6.53
CA ARG A 422 5.12 36.93 -7.35
C ARG A 422 4.39 35.62 -7.64
N TYR A 423 3.52 35.16 -6.74
CA TYR A 423 2.81 33.89 -6.92
C TYR A 423 1.59 34.06 -7.83
N ASP A 424 1.29 33.05 -8.65
CA ASP A 424 0.04 32.99 -9.42
C ASP A 424 -1.20 32.95 -8.49
N PRO A 425 -2.37 33.53 -8.87
CA PRO A 425 -3.59 33.49 -8.06
C PRO A 425 -4.08 32.10 -7.64
N PHE A 426 -3.83 31.02 -8.40
CA PHE A 426 -4.11 29.65 -8.00
C PHE A 426 -3.13 29.19 -6.91
N VAL A 427 -1.84 29.46 -7.05
CA VAL A 427 -0.83 29.16 -6.01
C VAL A 427 -1.13 29.93 -4.71
N ARG A 428 -1.65 31.15 -4.79
CA ARG A 428 -2.12 31.91 -3.62
C ARG A 428 -3.30 31.23 -2.91
N LYS A 429 -4.23 30.61 -3.66
CA LYS A 429 -5.33 29.82 -3.08
C LYS A 429 -4.82 28.54 -2.44
N TYR A 430 -3.95 27.79 -3.12
CA TYR A 430 -3.28 26.61 -2.57
C TYR A 430 -2.55 26.92 -1.24
N MET A 431 -1.79 28.02 -1.18
CA MET A 431 -1.15 28.47 0.07
C MET A 431 -2.16 28.81 1.18
N ALA A 432 -3.30 29.42 0.84
CA ALA A 432 -4.36 29.70 1.81
C ALA A 432 -5.09 28.42 2.28
N GLU A 433 -5.15 27.40 1.44
CA GLU A 433 -5.63 26.07 1.81
C GLU A 433 -4.64 25.31 2.71
N ILE A 434 -3.33 25.46 2.51
CA ILE A 434 -2.32 24.97 3.47
C ILE A 434 -2.55 25.61 4.85
N LEU A 435 -2.80 26.92 4.93
CA LEU A 435 -3.06 27.59 6.21
C LEU A 435 -4.34 27.09 6.90
N TYR A 436 -5.38 26.75 6.13
CA TYR A 436 -6.57 26.11 6.67
C TYR A 436 -6.28 24.70 7.19
N THR A 437 -5.56 23.88 6.41
CA THR A 437 -5.16 22.52 6.83
C THR A 437 -4.24 22.55 8.06
N ASP A 438 -3.34 23.52 8.17
CA ASP A 438 -2.48 23.74 9.34
C ASP A 438 -3.31 24.05 10.60
N GLU A 439 -4.35 24.89 10.49
CA GLU A 439 -5.30 25.16 11.58
C GLU A 439 -6.08 23.88 11.98
N VAL A 440 -6.53 23.09 11.02
CA VAL A 440 -7.25 21.81 11.25
C VAL A 440 -6.34 20.80 11.96
N ILE A 441 -5.09 20.65 11.52
CA ILE A 441 -4.09 19.82 12.20
C ILE A 441 -3.86 20.33 13.62
N GLY A 442 -3.77 21.65 13.83
CA GLY A 442 -3.69 22.27 15.15
C GLY A 442 -4.80 21.83 16.10
N LYS A 443 -6.06 21.89 15.64
CA LYS A 443 -7.23 21.44 16.43
C LYS A 443 -7.15 19.95 16.82
N ILE A 444 -6.66 19.09 15.92
CA ILE A 444 -6.45 17.65 16.19
C ILE A 444 -5.35 17.45 17.24
N LEU A 445 -4.20 18.11 17.08
CA LEU A 445 -3.09 18.05 18.04
C LEU A 445 -3.48 18.59 19.42
N ASP A 446 -4.28 19.64 19.48
CA ASP A 446 -4.77 20.22 20.74
C ASP A 446 -5.84 19.36 21.42
N GLU A 447 -6.63 18.58 20.68
CA GLU A 447 -7.47 17.53 21.27
C GLU A 447 -6.61 16.36 21.79
N ALA A 448 -5.54 15.97 21.08
CA ALA A 448 -4.60 14.95 21.53
C ALA A 448 -3.88 15.36 22.83
N LYS A 449 -3.52 16.65 22.98
CA LYS A 449 -2.99 17.22 24.23
C LYS A 449 -4.05 17.21 25.34
N ARG A 450 -5.27 17.71 25.07
CA ARG A 450 -6.37 17.74 26.06
C ARG A 450 -6.78 16.37 26.59
N ASN A 451 -6.63 15.31 25.81
CA ASN A 451 -6.87 13.93 26.24
C ASN A 451 -5.64 13.22 26.84
N GLY A 452 -4.50 13.92 26.99
CA GLY A 452 -3.27 13.37 27.57
C GLY A 452 -2.67 12.21 26.76
N VAL A 453 -2.89 12.19 25.45
CA VAL A 453 -2.34 11.19 24.52
C VAL A 453 -1.18 11.72 23.68
N TYR A 454 -1.09 13.04 23.43
CA TYR A 454 -0.02 13.66 22.62
C TYR A 454 1.38 13.19 23.04
N ASP A 455 1.71 13.33 24.33
CA ASP A 455 3.03 12.95 24.90
C ASP A 455 3.34 11.44 24.86
N LYS A 456 2.38 10.62 24.43
CA LYS A 456 2.38 9.14 24.43
C LYS A 456 2.18 8.57 23.02
N THR A 457 2.34 9.40 21.99
CA THR A 457 2.01 9.09 20.61
C THR A 457 3.16 9.49 19.68
N TRP A 458 3.57 8.59 18.79
CA TRP A 458 4.33 8.99 17.60
C TRP A 458 3.37 9.68 16.63
N ILE A 459 3.72 10.88 16.17
CA ILE A 459 2.90 11.63 15.21
C ILE A 459 3.73 11.82 13.95
N ALA A 460 3.37 11.12 12.90
CA ALA A 460 3.92 11.31 11.57
C ALA A 460 3.04 12.28 10.79
N VAL A 461 3.64 13.30 10.16
CA VAL A 461 2.98 14.14 9.15
C VAL A 461 3.74 13.98 7.85
N VAL A 462 3.04 13.54 6.80
CA VAL A 462 3.57 13.37 5.44
C VAL A 462 2.60 13.94 4.42
N ALA A 463 3.05 14.06 3.17
CA ALA A 463 2.16 14.12 2.02
C ALA A 463 2.26 12.82 1.22
N ASP A 464 1.24 12.49 0.44
CA ASP A 464 1.30 11.37 -0.51
C ASP A 464 1.99 11.77 -1.82
N HIS A 465 1.81 13.01 -2.28
CA HIS A 465 2.56 13.65 -3.36
C HIS A 465 2.53 15.19 -3.20
N GLY A 466 3.12 15.92 -4.14
CA GLY A 466 2.98 17.36 -4.31
C GLY A 466 2.10 17.71 -5.52
N GLU A 467 2.33 18.88 -6.11
CA GLU A 467 1.53 19.42 -7.22
C GLU A 467 2.38 20.35 -8.09
N LEU A 468 2.18 20.32 -9.41
CA LEU A 468 2.95 21.13 -10.35
C LEU A 468 2.55 22.61 -10.29
N GLN A 469 3.51 23.54 -10.17
CA GLN A 469 3.23 24.97 -10.09
C GLN A 469 4.18 25.86 -10.91
N GLU A 470 5.37 25.38 -11.30
CA GLU A 470 6.26 26.13 -12.19
C GLU A 470 5.85 25.98 -13.68
N MET A 471 5.97 27.07 -14.46
CA MET A 471 5.52 27.12 -15.85
C MET A 471 6.48 26.43 -16.83
N GLU A 472 7.75 26.29 -16.48
CA GLU A 472 8.77 25.68 -17.33
C GLU A 472 8.59 24.15 -17.42
N HIS A 473 8.08 23.55 -16.34
CA HIS A 473 7.62 22.17 -16.27
C HIS A 473 6.25 21.94 -16.92
N TYR A 474 5.57 23.00 -17.39
CA TYR A 474 4.26 22.86 -18.02
C TYR A 474 4.32 22.04 -19.32
N TYR A 475 3.48 21.01 -19.35
CA TYR A 475 3.03 20.36 -20.56
C TYR A 475 1.67 19.70 -20.33
N HIS A 476 0.76 19.73 -21.31
CA HIS A 476 -0.48 18.96 -21.27
C HIS A 476 -0.22 17.55 -21.84
N HIS A 477 -0.58 16.52 -21.09
CA HIS A 477 -0.67 15.14 -21.59
C HIS A 477 -2.10 14.58 -21.37
N HIS A 478 -2.36 13.31 -21.64
CA HIS A 478 -3.66 12.83 -22.15
C HIS A 478 -4.88 12.88 -21.19
N PHE A 479 -4.78 13.37 -19.94
CA PHE A 479 -5.84 13.25 -18.92
C PHE A 479 -6.34 14.55 -18.26
N VAL A 480 -7.67 14.63 -18.12
CA VAL A 480 -8.52 15.37 -17.14
C VAL A 480 -8.33 16.87 -16.90
N ALA A 481 -7.12 17.44 -16.84
CA ALA A 481 -6.91 18.85 -16.50
C ALA A 481 -5.73 19.48 -17.25
N GLU A 482 -5.67 20.82 -17.25
CA GLU A 482 -4.44 21.54 -17.58
C GLU A 482 -3.39 21.20 -16.51
N ASN A 483 -2.18 20.80 -16.90
CA ASN A 483 -1.24 20.20 -15.95
C ASN A 483 -0.58 21.21 -14.98
N LEU A 484 -0.74 22.52 -15.19
CA LEU A 484 -0.44 23.49 -14.14
C LEU A 484 -1.48 23.31 -13.03
N HIS A 485 -1.03 23.09 -11.79
CA HIS A 485 -1.89 22.78 -10.66
C HIS A 485 -2.55 21.39 -10.74
N ALA A 486 -1.86 20.43 -11.38
CA ALA A 486 -2.22 19.02 -11.40
C ALA A 486 -1.05 18.11 -10.99
N HIS A 487 -1.29 16.80 -11.01
CA HIS A 487 -0.37 15.75 -10.59
C HIS A 487 -0.74 14.38 -11.23
N GLY A 488 0.17 13.41 -11.11
CA GLY A 488 0.07 12.05 -11.64
C GLY A 488 0.73 11.83 -13.00
N GLU A 489 1.23 12.88 -13.67
CA GLU A 489 1.85 12.82 -15.01
C GLU A 489 3.28 13.36 -15.08
N SER A 490 3.85 13.90 -13.99
CA SER A 490 5.25 14.32 -13.94
C SER A 490 6.01 13.60 -12.82
N HIS A 491 7.33 13.74 -12.80
CA HIS A 491 8.13 13.26 -11.69
C HIS A 491 9.04 14.36 -11.14
N TYR A 492 8.76 15.64 -11.43
CA TYR A 492 9.55 16.77 -10.95
C TYR A 492 9.53 16.86 -9.42
N GLU A 493 10.53 17.52 -8.83
CA GLU A 493 10.63 17.71 -7.37
C GLU A 493 9.33 18.29 -6.78
N GLU A 494 8.63 19.14 -7.52
CA GLU A 494 7.32 19.71 -7.15
C GLU A 494 6.22 18.67 -6.89
N GLU A 495 6.27 17.52 -7.58
CA GLU A 495 5.23 16.48 -7.56
C GLU A 495 5.65 15.28 -6.69
N ILE A 496 6.94 14.94 -6.62
CA ILE A 496 7.41 13.79 -5.83
C ILE A 496 8.11 14.15 -4.51
N ARG A 497 8.57 15.39 -4.29
CA ARG A 497 9.18 15.78 -3.00
C ARG A 497 8.08 16.16 -2.02
N VAL A 498 8.11 15.54 -0.84
CA VAL A 498 7.05 15.65 0.18
C VAL A 498 7.63 16.03 1.54
N PRO A 499 6.87 16.69 2.42
CA PRO A 499 7.26 16.81 3.82
C PRO A 499 7.24 15.45 4.49
N TRP A 500 8.16 15.22 5.44
CA TRP A 500 8.05 14.12 6.40
C TRP A 500 8.58 14.57 7.77
N ILE A 501 7.65 14.77 8.69
CA ILE A 501 7.88 15.09 10.10
C ILE A 501 7.52 13.85 10.93
N LEU A 502 8.34 13.50 11.92
CA LEU A 502 8.08 12.45 12.90
C LEU A 502 8.28 12.98 14.32
N HIS A 503 7.18 13.31 15.00
CA HIS A 503 7.20 13.72 16.40
C HIS A 503 7.32 12.49 17.31
N PRO A 504 8.37 12.40 18.15
CA PRO A 504 8.48 11.35 19.14
C PRO A 504 7.60 11.62 20.37
N PRO A 505 7.05 10.58 21.02
CA PRO A 505 6.47 10.72 22.36
C PRO A 505 7.52 11.21 23.37
N GLU A 506 7.07 11.83 24.46
CA GLU A 506 7.92 12.52 25.44
C GLU A 506 8.97 11.58 26.06
N SER A 507 8.57 10.34 26.35
CA SER A 507 9.46 9.28 26.87
C SER A 507 10.60 8.88 25.94
N TYR A 508 10.54 9.27 24.66
CA TYR A 508 11.56 9.00 23.66
C TYR A 508 12.43 10.20 23.30
N LYS A 509 12.02 11.45 23.61
CA LYS A 509 12.76 12.67 23.22
C LYS A 509 14.22 12.67 23.69
N SER A 510 14.49 12.24 24.92
CA SER A 510 15.86 12.12 25.46
C SER A 510 16.72 11.03 24.79
N ARG A 511 16.08 10.05 24.15
CA ARG A 511 16.72 8.94 23.42
C ARG A 511 17.06 9.30 21.98
N ILE A 512 16.38 10.27 21.37
CA ILE A 512 16.70 10.74 20.00
C ILE A 512 18.05 11.44 20.00
N LYS A 513 18.95 10.99 19.11
CA LYS A 513 20.28 11.57 18.89
C LYS A 513 20.42 12.21 17.50
N LYS A 514 19.59 11.81 16.53
CA LYS A 514 19.52 12.43 15.20
C LYS A 514 18.12 12.97 14.92
N TRP A 515 18.02 14.30 14.86
CA TRP A 515 16.77 15.04 14.64
C TRP A 515 16.57 15.49 13.18
N LYS A 516 17.60 15.40 12.33
CA LYS A 516 17.56 15.83 10.93
C LYS A 516 18.12 14.75 10.01
N PHE A 517 17.43 14.52 8.91
CA PHE A 517 17.85 13.68 7.78
C PHE A 517 17.84 14.55 6.51
N GLU A 518 19.01 15.12 6.19
CA GLU A 518 19.21 16.17 5.17
C GLU A 518 19.41 15.60 3.74
N LYS A 519 19.65 14.30 3.66
CA LYS A 519 19.86 13.54 2.41
C LYS A 519 18.55 12.89 1.95
N GLN A 520 18.52 12.42 0.70
CA GLN A 520 17.31 11.82 0.14
C GLN A 520 16.88 10.53 0.86
N VAL A 521 15.57 10.39 1.06
CA VAL A 521 14.87 9.21 1.57
C VAL A 521 13.55 9.04 0.80
N SER A 522 12.93 7.87 0.80
CA SER A 522 11.61 7.67 0.18
C SER A 522 10.53 7.18 1.13
N LEU A 523 9.26 7.39 0.78
CA LEU A 523 8.13 6.98 1.63
C LEU A 523 7.93 5.47 1.73
N LEU A 524 8.54 4.65 0.85
CA LEU A 524 8.70 3.21 1.10
C LEU A 524 9.29 2.93 2.50
N SER A 525 10.18 3.81 2.96
CA SER A 525 10.87 3.74 4.25
C SER A 525 9.99 4.19 5.43
N LEU A 526 8.80 4.76 5.20
CA LEU A 526 7.89 5.24 6.25
C LEU A 526 7.42 4.09 7.16
N PHE A 527 6.79 3.05 6.59
CA PHE A 527 6.32 1.89 7.36
C PHE A 527 7.45 1.24 8.20
N PRO A 528 8.58 0.77 7.64
CA PRO A 528 9.63 0.13 8.43
C PRO A 528 10.22 1.08 9.48
N THR A 529 10.41 2.36 9.18
CA THR A 529 10.90 3.36 10.16
C THR A 529 9.92 3.54 11.32
N LEU A 530 8.61 3.62 11.06
CA LEU A 530 7.61 3.76 12.12
C LEU A 530 7.61 2.55 13.06
N VAL A 531 7.55 1.32 12.53
CA VAL A 531 7.51 0.13 13.39
C VAL A 531 8.86 -0.21 14.02
N GLY A 532 9.97 0.18 13.40
CA GLY A 532 11.31 0.14 13.99
C GLY A 532 11.47 1.11 15.15
N ALA A 533 10.99 2.35 15.00
CA ALA A 533 10.97 3.36 16.06
C ALA A 533 10.14 2.90 17.27
N MET A 534 9.09 2.12 17.01
CA MET A 534 8.23 1.52 18.02
C MET A 534 8.71 0.15 18.56
N GLY A 535 9.91 -0.30 18.18
CA GLY A 535 10.54 -1.50 18.73
C GLY A 535 10.03 -2.84 18.19
N PHE A 536 9.20 -2.86 17.14
CA PHE A 536 8.75 -4.08 16.45
C PHE A 536 9.03 -4.04 14.94
N PRO A 537 10.32 -3.97 14.54
CA PRO A 537 10.74 -3.74 13.15
C PRO A 537 10.12 -4.73 12.16
N CYS A 538 9.94 -4.26 10.92
CA CYS A 538 9.47 -5.09 9.82
C CYS A 538 10.57 -6.10 9.41
N PRO A 539 10.23 -7.38 9.12
CA PRO A 539 11.19 -8.32 8.55
C PRO A 539 11.73 -7.81 7.20
N GLU A 540 13.04 -7.98 6.94
CA GLU A 540 13.68 -7.58 5.67
C GLU A 540 13.04 -8.25 4.43
N SER A 541 12.38 -9.41 4.59
CA SER A 541 11.63 -10.08 3.51
C SER A 541 10.26 -9.46 3.22
N SER A 542 9.73 -8.67 4.17
CA SER A 542 8.38 -8.12 4.15
C SER A 542 8.34 -6.65 3.71
N CYS A 543 9.36 -5.85 4.04
CA CYS A 543 9.44 -4.43 3.69
C CYS A 543 10.67 -4.16 2.82
N SER A 544 10.50 -3.42 1.71
CA SER A 544 11.59 -3.02 0.81
C SER A 544 12.23 -1.67 1.16
N GLY A 545 11.55 -0.84 1.97
CA GLY A 545 12.05 0.44 2.44
C GLY A 545 13.09 0.32 3.56
N THR A 546 13.83 1.40 3.79
CA THR A 546 14.86 1.51 4.82
C THR A 546 14.24 1.78 6.20
N ASP A 547 14.76 1.17 7.26
CA ASP A 547 14.44 1.53 8.64
C ASP A 547 15.45 2.56 9.18
N TYR A 548 15.01 3.81 9.36
CA TYR A 548 15.83 4.90 9.91
C TYR A 548 15.87 4.95 11.44
N SER A 549 15.10 4.12 12.15
CA SER A 549 14.97 4.18 13.61
C SER A 549 16.29 4.00 14.35
N SER A 550 17.16 3.11 13.87
CA SER A 550 18.50 2.92 14.43
C SER A 550 19.32 4.21 14.37
N ALA A 551 19.29 4.94 13.25
CA ALA A 551 19.99 6.21 13.10
C ALA A 551 19.36 7.33 13.97
N MET A 552 18.03 7.34 14.13
CA MET A 552 17.32 8.28 15.02
C MET A 552 17.83 8.18 16.47
N PHE A 553 18.08 6.96 16.96
CA PHE A 553 18.62 6.70 18.30
C PHE A 553 20.15 6.82 18.42
N GLY A 554 20.85 7.23 17.35
CA GLY A 554 22.31 7.42 17.35
C GLY A 554 23.12 6.14 17.17
N GLU A 555 22.47 5.07 16.71
CA GLU A 555 23.12 3.79 16.42
C GLU A 555 23.54 3.71 14.95
N LYS A 556 24.31 2.68 14.61
CA LYS A 556 24.75 2.44 13.23
C LYS A 556 23.58 1.92 12.37
N GLY A 557 22.78 2.85 11.85
CA GLY A 557 21.75 2.63 10.82
C GLY A 557 22.13 3.29 9.49
N ALA A 558 21.28 3.08 8.48
CA ALA A 558 21.30 3.91 7.27
C ALA A 558 20.74 5.31 7.58
N ASP A 559 21.15 6.32 6.79
CA ASP A 559 20.66 7.69 6.94
C ASP A 559 20.29 8.39 5.62
N PHE A 560 20.28 7.63 4.52
CA PHE A 560 19.81 8.03 3.19
C PHE A 560 19.59 6.80 2.30
N GLU A 561 18.93 7.00 1.17
CA GLU A 561 18.87 6.06 0.05
C GLU A 561 19.80 6.55 -1.09
N GLU A 562 20.58 5.67 -1.72
CA GLU A 562 21.43 6.06 -2.88
C GLU A 562 20.59 6.32 -4.13
N VAL A 563 19.48 5.61 -4.26
CA VAL A 563 18.60 5.61 -5.42
C VAL A 563 17.15 5.62 -4.91
N VAL A 564 16.32 6.52 -5.43
CA VAL A 564 14.87 6.48 -5.25
C VAL A 564 14.21 6.20 -6.59
N TYR A 565 13.34 5.19 -6.62
CA TYR A 565 12.46 4.85 -7.73
C TYR A 565 11.06 5.40 -7.45
N THR A 566 10.42 5.98 -8.48
CA THR A 566 9.04 6.46 -8.43
C THR A 566 8.26 5.99 -9.66
N GLU A 567 6.96 5.72 -9.50
CA GLU A 567 6.07 5.36 -10.62
C GLU A 567 4.82 6.25 -10.70
N GLY A 568 4.27 6.38 -11.89
CA GLY A 568 3.15 7.28 -12.16
C GLY A 568 2.25 6.82 -13.29
N ARG A 569 1.33 7.70 -13.73
CA ARG A 569 0.48 7.38 -14.87
C ARG A 569 1.35 7.29 -16.12
N PHE A 570 1.52 6.05 -16.61
CA PHE A 570 2.30 5.72 -17.80
C PHE A 570 3.76 6.22 -17.80
N SER A 571 4.33 6.36 -16.62
CA SER A 571 5.64 6.98 -16.40
C SER A 571 6.36 6.37 -15.19
N GLU A 572 7.68 6.54 -15.16
CA GLU A 572 8.50 6.24 -14.00
C GLU A 572 9.71 7.17 -13.94
N SER A 573 10.35 7.27 -12.78
CA SER A 573 11.65 7.92 -12.66
C SER A 573 12.62 7.13 -11.79
N ILE A 574 13.91 7.38 -12.03
CA ILE A 574 14.99 7.07 -11.09
C ILE A 574 15.71 8.37 -10.74
N ARG A 575 16.01 8.59 -9.45
CA ARG A 575 16.83 9.71 -8.98
C ARG A 575 17.94 9.26 -8.04
N THR A 576 19.05 9.99 -8.08
CA THR A 576 20.13 9.96 -7.10
C THR A 576 20.32 11.37 -6.53
N ASN A 577 21.39 11.62 -5.77
CA ASN A 577 21.77 12.99 -5.41
C ASN A 577 22.38 13.78 -6.59
N GLU A 578 22.78 13.12 -7.68
CA GLU A 578 23.51 13.71 -8.81
C GLU A 578 22.64 13.89 -10.06
N LEU A 579 21.67 12.98 -10.28
CA LEU A 579 20.92 12.92 -11.53
C LEU A 579 19.48 12.43 -11.32
N LYS A 580 18.64 12.72 -12.31
CA LYS A 580 17.28 12.18 -12.44
C LYS A 580 17.00 11.82 -13.89
N LEU A 581 16.42 10.65 -14.12
CA LEU A 581 15.88 10.24 -15.42
C LEU A 581 14.39 9.92 -15.25
N ILE A 582 13.57 10.63 -16.01
CA ILE A 582 12.12 10.38 -16.15
C ILE A 582 11.93 9.63 -17.49
N ARG A 583 11.13 8.57 -17.50
CA ARG A 583 10.75 7.84 -18.73
C ARG A 583 9.24 7.71 -18.85
N ARG A 584 8.70 8.04 -20.03
CA ARG A 584 7.30 7.80 -20.42
C ARG A 584 7.19 6.48 -21.18
N TYR A 585 6.06 5.80 -21.04
CA TYR A 585 5.83 4.52 -21.71
C TYR A 585 5.43 4.76 -23.19
N PRO A 586 5.71 3.81 -24.11
CA PRO A 586 5.41 3.96 -25.53
C PRO A 586 3.95 4.38 -25.81
N GLY A 587 3.75 5.42 -26.63
CA GLY A 587 2.43 5.97 -26.96
C GLY A 587 1.84 6.90 -25.89
N TYR A 588 2.57 7.16 -24.81
CA TYR A 588 2.33 8.22 -23.81
C TYR A 588 3.52 9.19 -23.73
N ASP A 589 4.34 9.21 -24.76
CA ASP A 589 5.50 10.08 -24.94
C ASP A 589 5.16 11.38 -25.70
N THR A 590 3.91 11.56 -26.15
CA THR A 590 3.49 12.75 -26.92
C THR A 590 3.09 13.91 -26.02
N VAL A 591 3.97 14.90 -25.92
CA VAL A 591 3.82 16.09 -25.09
C VAL A 591 3.13 17.20 -25.88
N ARG A 592 1.95 17.65 -25.41
CA ARG A 592 1.24 18.79 -25.97
C ARG A 592 1.53 20.02 -25.13
N ARG A 593 2.51 20.85 -25.50
CA ARG A 593 2.64 22.18 -24.89
C ARG A 593 1.55 23.12 -25.41
N THR A 594 0.98 23.91 -24.52
CA THR A 594 0.11 25.06 -24.81
C THR A 594 0.54 26.18 -23.86
N ARG A 595 1.05 27.32 -24.33
CA ARG A 595 0.28 28.28 -25.11
C ARG A 595 0.95 28.73 -26.42
N GLU A 596 2.27 28.56 -26.59
CA GLU A 596 3.01 28.92 -27.82
C GLU A 596 3.84 27.77 -28.43
N GLY A 597 3.72 26.53 -27.93
CA GLY A 597 4.56 25.39 -28.33
C GLY A 597 3.91 24.41 -29.32
N ALA A 598 4.72 23.77 -30.17
CA ALA A 598 4.29 22.65 -31.01
C ALA A 598 4.32 21.31 -30.23
N PRO A 599 3.34 20.40 -30.46
CA PRO A 599 3.40 19.04 -29.92
C PRO A 599 4.62 18.27 -30.42
N HIS A 600 5.26 17.49 -29.54
CA HIS A 600 6.45 16.71 -29.85
C HIS A 600 6.51 15.43 -29.00
N SER A 601 7.37 14.47 -29.37
CA SER A 601 7.66 13.29 -28.56
C SER A 601 8.79 13.60 -27.56
N MET A 602 8.60 13.23 -26.29
CA MET A 602 9.55 13.34 -25.19
C MET A 602 9.52 12.06 -24.35
N PRO A 603 10.10 10.95 -24.85
CA PRO A 603 10.04 9.65 -24.21
C PRO A 603 10.90 9.57 -22.93
N GLU A 604 11.95 10.39 -22.85
CA GLU A 604 12.87 10.48 -21.72
C GLU A 604 13.22 11.94 -21.42
N GLU A 605 13.46 12.24 -20.14
CA GLU A 605 14.07 13.48 -19.67
C GLU A 605 15.21 13.17 -18.71
N LEU A 606 16.32 13.88 -18.83
CA LEU A 606 17.51 13.71 -17.99
C LEU A 606 17.92 15.04 -17.40
N TYR A 607 18.09 15.08 -16.08
CA TYR A 607 18.55 16.25 -15.33
C TYR A 607 19.81 15.93 -14.54
N ASP A 608 20.77 16.84 -14.56
CA ASP A 608 21.92 16.85 -13.65
C ASP A 608 21.53 17.69 -12.42
N LEU A 609 21.15 17.03 -11.32
CA LEU A 609 20.66 17.69 -10.11
C LEU A 609 21.75 18.46 -9.36
N THR A 610 23.02 18.34 -9.78
CA THR A 610 24.15 19.09 -9.20
C THR A 610 24.27 20.47 -9.85
N ALA A 611 24.11 20.52 -11.18
CA ALA A 611 24.17 21.76 -11.97
C ALA A 611 22.81 22.43 -12.16
N ASP A 612 21.73 21.65 -12.14
CA ASP A 612 20.35 22.04 -12.41
C ASP A 612 19.39 21.40 -11.38
N PRO A 613 19.45 21.84 -10.11
CA PRO A 613 18.58 21.32 -9.04
C PRO A 613 17.10 21.73 -9.20
N HIS A 614 16.79 22.56 -10.19
CA HIS A 614 15.44 23.03 -10.53
C HIS A 614 14.86 22.35 -11.78
N GLU A 615 15.60 21.43 -12.42
CA GLU A 615 15.11 20.60 -13.54
C GLU A 615 14.73 21.41 -14.80
N MET A 616 15.42 22.53 -15.02
CA MET A 616 15.13 23.49 -16.08
C MET A 616 15.64 23.07 -17.47
N LYS A 617 16.64 22.17 -17.55
CA LYS A 617 17.32 21.80 -18.79
C LYS A 617 17.40 20.28 -18.99
N ASN A 618 16.48 19.75 -19.79
CA ASN A 618 16.51 18.36 -20.23
C ASN A 618 17.75 18.05 -21.11
N LEU A 619 18.57 17.10 -20.67
CA LEU A 619 19.79 16.62 -21.33
C LEU A 619 19.60 15.34 -22.16
N ALA A 620 18.41 14.71 -22.14
CA ALA A 620 18.12 13.47 -22.87
C ALA A 620 18.16 13.56 -24.41
N PRO A 621 17.93 14.72 -25.07
CA PRO A 621 18.06 14.82 -26.53
C PRO A 621 19.47 14.52 -27.08
N GLU A 622 20.51 14.67 -26.26
CA GLU A 622 21.91 14.43 -26.64
C GLU A 622 22.44 13.15 -25.98
N LYS A 623 23.19 12.33 -26.74
CA LYS A 623 23.88 11.17 -26.17
C LYS A 623 25.00 11.63 -25.23
N SER A 624 24.90 11.26 -23.96
CA SER A 624 25.91 11.58 -22.94
C SER A 624 26.24 10.36 -22.08
N PRO A 625 27.43 10.31 -21.46
CA PRO A 625 27.75 9.28 -20.45
C PRO A 625 26.78 9.30 -19.27
N LEU A 626 26.21 10.46 -18.94
CA LEU A 626 25.21 10.62 -17.89
C LEU A 626 23.89 9.91 -18.25
N LEU A 627 23.45 10.02 -19.51
CA LEU A 627 22.25 9.33 -19.99
C LEU A 627 22.39 7.80 -19.95
N GLU A 628 23.55 7.28 -20.35
CA GLU A 628 23.82 5.84 -20.28
C GLU A 628 23.94 5.34 -18.82
N LYS A 629 24.57 6.11 -17.92
CA LYS A 629 24.56 5.86 -16.47
C LYS A 629 23.13 5.83 -15.92
N ALA A 630 22.30 6.80 -16.28
CA ALA A 630 20.93 6.90 -15.80
C ALA A 630 20.03 5.78 -16.33
N ARG A 631 20.15 5.40 -17.61
CA ARG A 631 19.45 4.26 -18.20
C ARG A 631 19.87 2.93 -17.55
N ALA A 632 21.15 2.76 -17.21
CA ALA A 632 21.64 1.59 -16.48
C ALA A 632 21.12 1.54 -15.03
N LEU A 633 21.08 2.68 -14.33
CA LEU A 633 20.47 2.80 -13.00
C LEU A 633 18.97 2.47 -13.05
N LEU A 634 18.23 3.00 -14.03
CA LEU A 634 16.81 2.70 -14.20
C LEU A 634 16.60 1.21 -14.51
N ALA A 635 17.41 0.60 -15.38
CA ALA A 635 17.31 -0.82 -15.71
C ALA A 635 17.67 -1.78 -14.56
N SER A 636 18.55 -1.36 -13.64
CA SER A 636 18.94 -2.18 -12.47
C SER A 636 17.97 -2.03 -11.29
N ASN A 637 17.19 -0.95 -11.24
CA ASN A 637 16.21 -0.66 -10.18
C ASN A 637 14.74 -0.75 -10.67
N SER A 638 14.50 -1.01 -11.95
CA SER A 638 13.16 -1.20 -12.50
C SER A 638 12.50 -2.46 -11.93
N LEU A 639 11.21 -2.35 -11.63
CA LEU A 639 10.42 -3.39 -10.99
C LEU A 639 10.28 -4.64 -11.87
N LYS A 640 10.03 -5.80 -11.22
CA LYS A 640 9.58 -6.99 -11.96
C LYS A 640 8.21 -6.72 -12.56
N LYS A 641 8.11 -6.73 -13.89
CA LYS A 641 6.86 -6.58 -14.64
C LYS A 641 6.35 -7.95 -15.15
N ASN A 642 5.11 -8.02 -15.64
CA ASN A 642 4.71 -9.18 -16.47
C ASN A 642 5.29 -8.99 -17.85
N SER A 643 5.66 -10.09 -18.49
CA SER A 643 6.45 -9.97 -19.71
C SER A 643 6.06 -11.05 -20.68
N PHE A 644 5.59 -10.62 -21.85
CA PHE A 644 5.42 -11.49 -23.00
C PHE A 644 6.79 -11.78 -23.59
N VAL A 645 7.19 -13.04 -23.59
CA VAL A 645 8.45 -13.52 -24.15
C VAL A 645 8.12 -14.34 -25.39
N LEU A 646 8.50 -13.81 -26.54
CA LEU A 646 8.40 -14.43 -27.85
C LEU A 646 9.78 -14.94 -28.26
N LYS A 647 9.91 -16.27 -28.39
CA LYS A 647 11.06 -16.92 -29.00
C LYS A 647 10.79 -17.18 -30.47
N LEU A 648 11.77 -16.86 -31.31
CA LEU A 648 11.80 -17.16 -32.72
C LEU A 648 12.84 -18.27 -32.96
N PRO A 649 12.47 -19.40 -33.57
CA PRO A 649 13.38 -20.50 -33.84
C PRO A 649 14.48 -20.05 -34.81
N ALA A 650 15.66 -20.66 -34.70
CA ALA A 650 16.77 -20.43 -35.62
C ALA A 650 16.37 -20.75 -37.07
N SER A 651 17.04 -20.08 -38.03
CA SER A 651 16.89 -20.38 -39.46
C SER A 651 18.26 -20.56 -40.10
N GLU A 652 18.37 -21.44 -41.09
CA GLU A 652 19.61 -21.69 -41.85
C GLU A 652 20.11 -20.44 -42.60
N LYS A 653 19.22 -19.49 -42.89
CA LYS A 653 19.49 -18.25 -43.61
C LYS A 653 19.17 -17.04 -42.75
N ALA A 654 19.78 -15.91 -43.07
CA ALA A 654 19.40 -14.64 -42.48
C ALA A 654 17.98 -14.30 -42.94
N ILE A 655 17.08 -14.03 -42.01
CA ILE A 655 15.68 -13.68 -42.29
C ILE A 655 15.25 -12.47 -41.48
N VAL A 656 14.30 -11.71 -42.03
CA VAL A 656 13.65 -10.60 -41.33
C VAL A 656 12.20 -10.99 -41.08
N ARG A 657 11.80 -11.04 -39.81
CA ARG A 657 10.40 -11.26 -39.43
C ARG A 657 9.72 -9.95 -39.11
N LYS A 658 8.52 -9.72 -39.64
CA LYS A 658 7.61 -8.69 -39.12
C LYS A 658 6.81 -9.29 -37.96
N ILE A 659 6.60 -8.49 -36.92
CA ILE A 659 5.92 -8.89 -35.69
C ILE A 659 4.94 -7.78 -35.36
N ASP A 660 3.63 -8.04 -35.43
CA ASP A 660 2.60 -7.13 -34.93
C ASP A 660 1.96 -7.77 -33.70
N LEU A 661 2.05 -7.07 -32.57
CA LEU A 661 1.62 -7.53 -31.26
C LEU A 661 0.73 -6.47 -30.62
N PHE A 662 -0.51 -6.84 -30.31
CA PHE A 662 -1.39 -6.09 -29.42
C PHE A 662 -1.41 -6.74 -28.04
N ILE A 663 -1.34 -5.95 -26.97
CA ILE A 663 -1.46 -6.40 -25.58
C ILE A 663 -2.44 -5.49 -24.84
N GLU A 664 -3.35 -6.04 -24.04
CA GLU A 664 -4.34 -5.24 -23.28
C GLU A 664 -3.71 -4.41 -22.15
N GLY A 665 -2.62 -4.91 -21.55
CA GLY A 665 -2.06 -4.45 -20.29
C GLY A 665 -1.10 -3.27 -20.31
N GLY A 666 -0.99 -2.56 -21.44
CA GLY A 666 -0.06 -1.46 -21.60
C GLY A 666 1.37 -1.95 -21.84
N ILE A 667 1.99 -1.55 -22.95
CA ILE A 667 3.41 -1.83 -23.24
C ILE A 667 4.25 -0.87 -22.38
N TYR A 668 5.17 -1.43 -21.59
CA TYR A 668 6.07 -0.68 -20.71
C TYR A 668 7.46 -0.52 -21.33
N ARG A 669 8.02 -1.64 -21.81
CA ARG A 669 9.32 -1.75 -22.45
C ARG A 669 9.31 -2.94 -23.40
N TYR A 670 10.13 -2.89 -24.44
CA TYR A 670 10.41 -4.05 -25.29
C TYR A 670 11.90 -4.10 -25.61
N TYR A 671 12.43 -5.31 -25.76
CA TYR A 671 13.81 -5.55 -26.18
C TYR A 671 13.93 -6.86 -26.97
N SER A 672 15.04 -7.00 -27.70
CA SER A 672 15.44 -8.25 -28.32
C SER A 672 16.94 -8.48 -28.11
N ASP A 673 17.34 -9.74 -28.08
CA ASP A 673 18.75 -10.15 -28.14
C ASP A 673 19.35 -10.07 -29.56
N SER A 674 18.59 -9.58 -30.55
CA SER A 674 18.99 -9.41 -31.95
C SER A 674 18.57 -8.01 -32.47
N PRO A 675 19.22 -7.46 -33.52
CA PRO A 675 18.85 -6.15 -34.06
C PRO A 675 17.40 -6.10 -34.59
N PHE A 676 16.70 -5.01 -34.31
CA PHE A 676 15.32 -4.78 -34.75
C PHE A 676 15.07 -3.30 -35.12
N GLU A 677 14.08 -3.09 -35.98
CA GLU A 677 13.51 -1.80 -36.35
C GLU A 677 12.11 -1.68 -35.74
N THR A 678 11.83 -0.60 -35.00
CA THR A 678 10.46 -0.28 -34.55
C THR A 678 9.70 0.41 -35.67
N VAL A 679 8.66 -0.25 -36.20
CA VAL A 679 7.77 0.32 -37.23
C VAL A 679 6.66 1.15 -36.60
N ARG A 680 6.14 0.71 -35.44
CA ARG A 680 5.13 1.42 -34.65
C ARG A 680 5.23 0.96 -33.20
N ALA A 681 5.16 1.89 -32.25
CA ALA A 681 5.04 1.56 -30.83
C ALA A 681 4.04 2.53 -30.19
N GLU A 682 2.98 1.98 -29.61
CA GLU A 682 1.91 2.69 -28.93
C GLU A 682 1.59 2.00 -27.61
N HIS A 683 0.72 2.60 -26.80
CA HIS A 683 0.32 2.07 -25.50
C HIS A 683 -0.07 0.59 -25.49
N ARG A 684 -0.67 0.08 -26.58
CA ARG A 684 -1.11 -1.32 -26.69
C ARG A 684 -0.69 -2.03 -27.98
N ASN A 685 -0.10 -1.33 -28.95
CA ASN A 685 0.28 -1.88 -30.25
C ASN A 685 1.79 -1.77 -30.44
N LEU A 686 2.44 -2.88 -30.83
CA LEU A 686 3.85 -2.93 -31.17
C LEU A 686 4.03 -3.60 -32.53
N SER A 687 4.69 -2.91 -33.46
CA SER A 687 5.09 -3.43 -34.77
C SER A 687 6.60 -3.36 -34.91
N LEU A 688 7.27 -4.51 -35.02
CA LEU A 688 8.72 -4.61 -35.18
C LEU A 688 9.07 -5.33 -36.49
N LYS A 689 10.23 -5.00 -37.08
CA LYS A 689 10.97 -5.90 -37.98
C LYS A 689 12.20 -6.40 -37.23
N VAL A 690 12.37 -7.70 -37.09
CA VAL A 690 13.45 -8.31 -36.33
C VAL A 690 14.37 -9.07 -37.28
N THR A 691 15.66 -8.71 -37.27
CA THR A 691 16.68 -9.32 -38.12
C THR A 691 17.32 -10.49 -37.36
N GLN A 692 17.17 -11.70 -37.90
CA GLN A 692 17.71 -12.92 -37.33
C GLN A 692 18.95 -13.38 -38.13
N PRO A 693 20.13 -13.49 -37.49
CA PRO A 693 21.30 -14.12 -38.10
C PRO A 693 21.09 -15.62 -38.36
N PRO A 694 21.79 -16.22 -39.35
CA PRO A 694 21.78 -17.66 -39.58
C PRO A 694 22.14 -18.44 -38.30
N GLY A 695 21.43 -19.53 -38.03
CA GLY A 695 21.68 -20.45 -36.92
C GLY A 695 21.39 -19.90 -35.50
N LYS A 696 21.01 -18.63 -35.35
CA LYS A 696 20.75 -18.02 -34.05
C LYS A 696 19.25 -17.98 -33.73
N GLU A 697 18.84 -18.54 -32.58
CA GLU A 697 17.53 -18.26 -31.99
C GLU A 697 17.44 -16.81 -31.52
N VAL A 698 16.26 -16.20 -31.60
CA VAL A 698 16.05 -14.81 -31.17
C VAL A 698 14.95 -14.74 -30.13
N VAL A 699 15.22 -14.06 -29.02
CA VAL A 699 14.24 -13.78 -27.97
C VAL A 699 13.85 -12.31 -28.00
N LEU A 700 12.55 -12.07 -27.97
CA LEU A 700 11.92 -10.78 -27.79
C LEU A 700 11.17 -10.79 -26.47
N ARG A 701 11.34 -9.75 -25.66
CA ARG A 701 10.56 -9.54 -24.45
C ARG A 701 9.81 -8.23 -24.55
N ILE A 702 8.54 -8.25 -24.14
CA ILE A 702 7.65 -7.11 -24.08
C ILE A 702 7.05 -7.09 -22.67
N ASP A 703 7.56 -6.17 -21.86
CA ASP A 703 7.15 -5.96 -20.48
C ASP A 703 5.84 -5.12 -20.45
N THR A 704 4.98 -5.37 -19.47
CA THR A 704 3.66 -4.72 -19.30
C THR A 704 3.45 -4.15 -17.90
N VAL A 705 2.67 -3.07 -17.80
CA VAL A 705 2.38 -2.43 -16.51
C VAL A 705 1.16 -2.98 -15.78
N GLU A 706 0.20 -3.54 -16.51
CA GLU A 706 -0.96 -4.22 -15.91
C GLU A 706 -0.80 -5.76 -15.92
N PRO A 707 -1.43 -6.47 -14.96
CA PRO A 707 -1.41 -7.93 -14.87
C PRO A 707 -2.40 -8.65 -15.80
N THR A 708 -2.75 -8.06 -16.95
CA THR A 708 -3.66 -8.67 -17.93
C THR A 708 -2.90 -9.51 -18.96
N PHE A 709 -3.33 -10.75 -19.18
CA PHE A 709 -2.66 -11.68 -20.10
C PHE A 709 -3.20 -11.67 -21.54
N ARG A 710 -4.15 -10.78 -21.88
CA ARG A 710 -4.76 -10.76 -23.22
C ARG A 710 -3.82 -10.14 -24.24
N PHE A 711 -3.64 -10.85 -25.36
CA PHE A 711 -2.81 -10.39 -26.47
C PHE A 711 -3.40 -10.83 -27.83
N ARG A 712 -2.89 -10.26 -28.91
CA ARG A 712 -3.06 -10.74 -30.29
C ARG A 712 -1.68 -10.63 -30.95
N LEU A 713 -1.15 -11.73 -31.45
CA LEU A 713 0.12 -11.78 -32.16
C LEU A 713 -0.10 -12.18 -33.62
N SER A 714 0.59 -11.50 -34.52
CA SER A 714 0.73 -11.86 -35.93
C SER A 714 2.22 -11.82 -36.30
N LEU A 715 2.69 -12.90 -36.93
CA LEU A 715 4.07 -13.05 -37.39
C LEU A 715 4.09 -13.18 -38.92
N TRP A 716 5.03 -12.50 -39.56
CA TRP A 716 5.30 -12.69 -40.98
C TRP A 716 6.76 -13.04 -41.21
N LYS A 717 6.96 -14.08 -42.02
CA LYS A 717 8.25 -14.52 -42.53
C LYS A 717 8.16 -14.51 -44.06
N ASP A 718 9.05 -13.77 -44.71
CA ASP A 718 9.13 -13.66 -46.17
C ASP A 718 7.77 -13.31 -46.83
N GLY A 719 7.00 -12.43 -46.18
CA GLY A 719 5.68 -11.96 -46.65
C GLY A 719 4.51 -12.91 -46.39
N ARG A 720 4.73 -14.10 -45.83
CA ARG A 720 3.68 -15.06 -45.44
C ARG A 720 3.47 -15.07 -43.93
N PHE A 721 2.25 -15.36 -43.50
CA PHE A 721 1.98 -15.62 -42.08
C PHE A 721 2.74 -16.87 -41.61
N GLU A 722 3.26 -16.82 -40.39
CA GLU A 722 3.91 -17.95 -39.71
C GLU A 722 3.08 -18.30 -38.47
N ASP A 723 2.69 -19.56 -38.32
CA ASP A 723 2.01 -20.05 -37.12
C ASP A 723 2.96 -19.97 -35.91
N TYR A 724 2.39 -19.94 -34.70
CA TYR A 724 3.13 -19.90 -33.45
C TYR A 724 2.46 -20.74 -32.38
N LYS A 725 3.24 -21.27 -31.44
CA LYS A 725 2.76 -21.91 -30.20
C LYS A 725 2.56 -20.86 -29.11
N SER A 726 1.58 -21.07 -28.23
CA SER A 726 1.31 -20.18 -27.10
C SER A 726 0.83 -20.88 -25.83
N GLY A 727 1.02 -20.20 -24.70
CA GLY A 727 0.63 -20.68 -23.37
C GLY A 727 1.49 -21.84 -22.86
N LYS A 728 1.18 -22.34 -21.66
CA LYS A 728 1.98 -23.37 -20.94
C LYS A 728 2.19 -24.68 -21.72
N TRP A 729 1.24 -25.06 -22.57
CA TRP A 729 1.18 -26.35 -23.25
C TRP A 729 1.52 -26.28 -24.75
N GLY A 730 1.96 -25.12 -25.25
CA GLY A 730 2.33 -24.98 -26.65
C GLY A 730 1.17 -25.15 -27.63
N PHE A 731 -0.05 -24.73 -27.25
CA PHE A 731 -1.19 -24.73 -28.17
C PHE A 731 -0.85 -23.86 -29.38
N SER A 732 -1.09 -24.37 -30.60
CA SER A 732 -0.91 -23.61 -31.83
C SER A 732 -2.21 -22.86 -32.17
N PRO A 733 -2.36 -21.56 -31.87
CA PRO A 733 -3.33 -20.74 -32.55
C PRO A 733 -3.11 -20.79 -34.07
N GLU A 734 -4.21 -20.91 -34.81
CA GLU A 734 -4.25 -20.59 -36.24
C GLU A 734 -3.69 -19.17 -36.43
N ALA A 735 -2.80 -18.95 -37.41
CA ALA A 735 -2.31 -17.61 -37.75
C ALA A 735 -3.46 -16.65 -38.13
N GLY A 736 -3.99 -15.93 -37.14
CA GLY A 736 -5.24 -15.19 -37.27
C GLY A 736 -5.41 -14.04 -36.28
N ASN A 737 -6.05 -12.97 -36.75
CA ASN A 737 -6.22 -11.68 -36.06
C ASN A 737 -7.14 -11.70 -34.81
N ARG A 738 -7.30 -12.85 -34.13
CA ARG A 738 -8.15 -13.00 -32.94
C ARG A 738 -7.40 -12.58 -31.68
N VAL A 739 -8.10 -11.96 -30.72
CA VAL A 739 -7.53 -11.68 -29.39
C VAL A 739 -7.57 -12.97 -28.59
N TYR A 740 -6.41 -13.46 -28.14
CA TYR A 740 -6.33 -14.55 -27.18
C TYR A 740 -6.73 -14.02 -25.80
N ALA A 741 -7.91 -14.44 -25.35
CA ALA A 741 -8.58 -13.89 -24.16
C ALA A 741 -8.79 -14.94 -23.04
N THR A 742 -8.25 -16.14 -23.18
CA THR A 742 -8.52 -17.30 -22.32
C THR A 742 -7.83 -17.23 -20.95
N SER A 743 -8.38 -18.01 -20.02
CA SER A 743 -8.22 -17.95 -18.55
C SER A 743 -6.77 -17.82 -18.01
N PRO A 744 -6.56 -17.26 -16.81
CA PRO A 744 -5.24 -17.18 -16.15
C PRO A 744 -4.48 -18.51 -15.99
N GLU A 745 -5.11 -19.66 -16.20
CA GLU A 745 -4.49 -20.99 -16.20
C GLU A 745 -3.62 -21.27 -17.44
N THR A 746 -3.78 -20.54 -18.55
CA THR A 746 -2.99 -20.78 -19.77
C THR A 746 -1.66 -20.04 -19.80
N VAL A 747 -1.44 -19.00 -18.99
CA VAL A 747 -0.27 -18.10 -19.15
C VAL A 747 0.36 -17.60 -17.83
N ALA A 748 0.18 -18.30 -16.71
CA ALA A 748 0.90 -17.99 -15.47
C ALA A 748 2.04 -18.99 -15.22
N SER A 749 3.29 -18.56 -15.40
CA SER A 749 4.46 -19.35 -14.99
C SER A 749 5.69 -18.49 -14.71
N SER A 750 6.10 -18.42 -13.44
CA SER A 750 7.41 -17.90 -13.02
C SER A 750 8.59 -18.82 -13.39
N LYS A 751 8.36 -19.78 -14.31
CA LYS A 751 9.32 -20.75 -14.85
C LYS A 751 9.16 -20.82 -16.37
N LEU A 752 10.25 -21.08 -17.09
CA LEU A 752 10.18 -21.32 -18.54
C LEU A 752 9.26 -22.53 -18.84
N PRO A 753 8.32 -22.43 -19.81
CA PRO A 753 7.59 -23.60 -20.32
C PRO A 753 8.56 -24.67 -20.83
N TYR A 754 8.16 -25.95 -20.75
CA TYR A 754 9.04 -27.07 -21.13
C TYR A 754 9.51 -26.96 -22.60
N GLU A 755 8.57 -26.74 -23.53
CA GLU A 755 8.86 -26.62 -24.97
C GLU A 755 9.51 -25.31 -25.38
N PHE A 756 9.55 -24.28 -24.51
CA PHE A 756 10.25 -23.03 -24.81
C PHE A 756 11.75 -23.28 -25.10
N ARG A 757 12.33 -24.33 -24.51
CA ARG A 757 13.74 -24.70 -24.75
C ARG A 757 14.01 -25.34 -26.11
N SER A 758 13.00 -25.90 -26.78
CA SER A 758 13.22 -26.79 -27.95
C SER A 758 12.23 -26.62 -29.11
N SER A 759 11.42 -25.56 -29.13
CA SER A 759 10.40 -25.38 -30.18
C SER A 759 11.00 -25.02 -31.55
N THR A 760 10.55 -25.74 -32.58
CA THR A 760 10.89 -25.55 -34.01
C THR A 760 10.06 -24.46 -34.70
N VAL A 761 8.98 -24.03 -34.05
CA VAL A 761 8.10 -22.92 -34.47
C VAL A 761 8.19 -21.77 -33.46
N PRO A 762 7.83 -20.52 -33.83
CA PRO A 762 7.76 -19.41 -32.87
C PRO A 762 6.90 -19.75 -31.65
N TYR A 763 7.32 -19.30 -30.46
CA TYR A 763 6.66 -19.62 -29.20
C TYR A 763 6.51 -18.35 -28.33
N ILE A 764 5.28 -18.02 -27.91
CA ILE A 764 5.00 -16.91 -26.99
C ILE A 764 4.43 -17.39 -25.64
N TYR A 765 4.99 -16.90 -24.53
CA TYR A 765 4.43 -17.08 -23.20
C TYR A 765 4.50 -15.77 -22.40
N ASN A 766 3.79 -15.70 -21.28
CA ASN A 766 3.89 -14.61 -20.31
C ASN A 766 4.53 -15.15 -19.02
N ASP A 767 5.52 -14.44 -18.47
CA ASP A 767 6.21 -14.85 -17.23
C ASP A 767 5.40 -14.57 -15.95
N ALA A 768 4.30 -13.83 -16.08
CA ALA A 768 3.32 -13.51 -15.06
C ALA A 768 3.94 -12.92 -13.77
N GLY A 769 5.00 -12.13 -13.89
CA GLY A 769 5.77 -11.57 -12.77
C GLY A 769 4.95 -10.82 -11.72
N LEU A 770 3.87 -10.13 -12.10
CA LEU A 770 2.97 -9.46 -11.16
C LEU A 770 1.88 -10.37 -10.61
N SER A 771 1.59 -11.52 -11.22
CA SER A 771 0.37 -12.31 -10.97
C SER A 771 0.23 -12.91 -9.56
N GLY A 772 1.31 -12.99 -8.79
CA GLY A 772 1.32 -13.60 -7.46
C GLY A 772 1.14 -15.12 -7.42
N ASN A 773 0.92 -15.78 -8.57
CA ASN A 773 0.72 -17.22 -8.65
C ASN A 773 2.00 -17.92 -9.12
N SER A 774 2.68 -18.62 -8.22
CA SER A 774 3.53 -19.75 -8.58
C SER A 774 2.68 -21.03 -8.56
N ASP A 775 2.83 -21.91 -9.55
CA ASP A 775 2.20 -23.25 -9.56
C ASP A 775 2.33 -23.95 -8.20
N SER A 776 1.23 -24.51 -7.68
CA SER A 776 1.33 -25.55 -6.65
C SER A 776 1.97 -26.82 -7.25
N PRO A 777 2.60 -27.68 -6.42
CA PRO A 777 3.09 -28.97 -6.89
C PRO A 777 2.02 -29.81 -7.60
N ASP A 778 0.77 -29.73 -7.12
CA ASP A 778 -0.37 -30.47 -7.68
C ASP A 778 -0.82 -29.90 -9.03
N GLN A 779 -0.80 -28.58 -9.22
CA GLN A 779 -1.07 -27.94 -10.51
C GLN A 779 0.01 -28.28 -11.55
N ALA A 780 1.27 -28.39 -11.11
CA ALA A 780 2.37 -28.86 -11.95
C ALA A 780 2.25 -30.36 -12.30
N ALA A 781 1.68 -31.18 -11.40
CA ALA A 781 1.40 -32.59 -11.66
C ALA A 781 0.18 -32.79 -12.59
N LEU A 782 -0.93 -32.10 -12.35
CA LEU A 782 -2.15 -32.16 -13.17
C LEU A 782 -1.86 -31.79 -14.63
N GLY A 783 -0.99 -30.81 -14.85
CA GLY A 783 -0.53 -30.43 -16.18
C GLY A 783 0.19 -31.55 -16.94
N LYS A 784 0.91 -32.46 -16.25
CA LYS A 784 1.51 -33.64 -16.89
C LYS A 784 0.45 -34.68 -17.29
N GLU A 785 -0.62 -34.82 -16.51
CA GLU A 785 -1.73 -35.73 -16.87
C GLU A 785 -2.58 -35.17 -18.02
N VAL A 786 -2.86 -33.86 -18.02
CA VAL A 786 -3.50 -33.19 -19.19
C VAL A 786 -2.65 -33.35 -20.45
N ARG A 787 -1.32 -33.26 -20.34
CA ARG A 787 -0.41 -33.52 -21.46
C ARG A 787 -0.55 -34.96 -22.00
N LYS A 788 -0.54 -35.99 -21.14
CA LYS A 788 -0.78 -37.39 -21.57
C LYS A 788 -2.12 -37.56 -22.27
N VAL A 789 -3.17 -36.88 -21.79
CA VAL A 789 -4.50 -36.90 -22.43
C VAL A 789 -4.44 -36.27 -23.83
N LEU A 790 -3.83 -35.10 -23.99
CA LEU A 790 -3.67 -34.44 -25.29
C LEU A 790 -2.76 -35.20 -26.26
N GLU A 791 -1.69 -35.84 -25.77
CA GLU A 791 -0.84 -36.76 -26.53
C GLU A 791 -1.64 -37.99 -26.99
N SER A 792 -2.45 -38.61 -26.11
CA SER A 792 -3.30 -39.75 -26.48
C SER A 792 -4.48 -39.39 -27.41
N TRP A 793 -4.85 -38.12 -27.48
CA TRP A 793 -5.83 -37.59 -28.45
C TRP A 793 -5.21 -37.14 -29.77
N GLY A 794 -3.89 -37.28 -29.96
CA GLY A 794 -3.19 -36.92 -31.20
C GLY A 794 -3.06 -35.40 -31.44
N TYR A 795 -3.26 -34.56 -30.41
CA TYR A 795 -3.16 -33.10 -30.55
C TYR A 795 -1.73 -32.56 -30.42
N ILE A 796 -0.75 -33.42 -30.08
CA ILE A 796 0.66 -33.07 -29.95
C ILE A 796 1.46 -33.99 -30.86
N HIS A 797 1.79 -33.50 -32.05
CA HIS A 797 2.86 -34.03 -32.90
C HIS A 797 4.12 -33.15 -32.70
N GLU A 798 5.31 -33.73 -32.92
CA GLU A 798 6.63 -33.18 -32.54
C GLU A 798 6.90 -31.74 -33.04
#